data_AF-A0A1R0Y167-F1
#
_entry.id   AF-A0A1R0Y167-F1
#
_cell.length_a   1.000
_cell.length_b   1.000
_cell.length_c   1.000
_cell.angle_alpha   90.00
_cell.angle_beta   90.00
_cell.angle_gamma   90.00
#
_symmetry.space_group_name_H-M   'P 1'
#
loop_
_entity.id
_entity.type
_entity.pdbx_description
1 polymer ?
#
loop_
_entity_poly.entity_id
_entity_poly.type
_entity_poly.pdbx_seq_one_letter_code
_entity_poly.pdbx_strand_id
1 'polypeptide(L)'
;MKKSIRIFAIIVLLFQSINTFVFSEEAIDDPLESLPKTPEEVIKYINNDMENIYGWPDYYPVKVGSRDLRKDLLQKSIDSNRNNYEIVYGEPHYWLEHSKMHAFSGYSKDGEDVSAEGAPWYAGWSGKQIQDFNMVHRPWKNEKVKELYNITENNFDDYSNKKSEYLKDSNGTFEKSIIDGLNRDYAEKTYAEFIYNNQNSTLKGSPVYTRDATPSKGGQWIDYVHVLQPPTYLSWGSGRIYIEGSNGNITYLGIPIAPFILQVNDLSPHFETMPTGALEGQEVTVGIRLRSSFATQKTTDFAWKITSNGKEIPVKYHGHASTLAGEIKLAANAADNILYATFTMPDGDVNIRFNLNSQKSPKEVLYENNELYGWIQKVTAMPTTKGSFDLDYNVLSKKVNFGLADGSAIKAVLQPPYAEFTWSGNATGALEVTNNTDAIYRYFRVENNPVVNDAASTIIRQPDIIASLQRPDFGDDPVNGKWYSNPAPYTPNQKSGNISFQGTVSRNYTRDYEVCSTSKNAAGQDVESCKTYTTSGSTSAPFTPGQDVKTIRTYIYNGLEQIAPKLYKNSIENNKADSLIRKLLWTSEPYNYNVIRWMAHEDENKILQDWTKVKGKFERIFTQQASGDIGWKVEISMAQAYKKARDTAKKMLNNKSAYDTAVFATDKQLQGYDYPIKSGYYFNPVGTYTFTLETVMFKDTDKDTVDHKELVEDLTNSFRYETDLMYINKEKVAVNLRNEPLSKNGNNFARKPAALSVENDTGVNNEKLLTVEKGFTKEVEEIPYSQDRESDKGTHEFWKNILEGYSQSSTLGSFNNFKYREYVGLNQHMYKITEKSTVTITINKDKLPIYTTAEMPDGKYYVKAWLADVELSKSTNAYKSLGKLNGIKPLDQIEVTVKGSMFDDLNN
;
A
#
# COMPACT_ATOMS: atom_id res chain seq x y z
N MET A 1 -80.83 -48.42 22.21
CA MET A 1 -81.40 -49.01 23.45
C MET A 1 -80.42 -48.76 24.60
N LYS A 2 -80.84 -48.41 25.83
CA LYS A 2 -81.24 -49.31 26.95
C LYS A 2 -80.33 -50.55 27.13
N LYS A 3 -79.86 -50.94 28.33
CA LYS A 3 -79.67 -50.26 29.65
C LYS A 3 -79.03 -51.27 30.65
N SER A 4 -78.02 -50.86 31.44
CA SER A 4 -77.64 -51.46 32.76
C SER A 4 -77.23 -52.96 32.78
N ILE A 5 -76.67 -53.60 33.82
CA ILE A 5 -76.41 -53.35 35.27
C ILE A 5 -75.01 -53.96 35.58
N ARG A 6 -74.02 -53.44 36.35
CA ARG A 6 -73.80 -52.28 37.27
C ARG A 6 -74.09 -52.45 38.78
N ILE A 7 -73.01 -52.61 39.59
CA ILE A 7 -72.87 -52.48 41.07
C ILE A 7 -73.06 -53.74 41.94
N PHE A 8 -71.98 -54.17 42.63
CA PHE A 8 -71.91 -54.10 44.10
C PHE A 8 -70.45 -53.95 44.59
N ALA A 9 -70.21 -53.05 45.56
CA ALA A 9 -68.91 -52.82 46.20
C ALA A 9 -69.12 -52.18 47.58
N ILE A 10 -68.64 -52.84 48.65
CA ILE A 10 -68.81 -52.58 50.09
C ILE A 10 -68.10 -53.78 50.80
N ILE A 11 -67.31 -53.71 51.89
CA ILE A 11 -66.88 -52.64 52.81
C ILE A 11 -65.45 -52.99 53.33
N VAL A 12 -64.45 -52.10 53.19
CA VAL A 12 -63.77 -51.29 54.25
C VAL A 12 -62.92 -52.04 55.30
N LEU A 13 -61.58 -51.87 55.22
CA LEU A 13 -60.57 -51.63 56.29
C LEU A 13 -59.16 -51.71 55.64
N LEU A 14 -58.56 -50.59 55.20
CA LEU A 14 -57.60 -49.73 55.91
C LEU A 14 -56.11 -50.20 55.89
N PHE A 15 -55.31 -49.42 55.13
CA PHE A 15 -53.88 -49.09 55.28
C PHE A 15 -52.75 -50.11 55.04
N GLN A 16 -51.98 -49.77 53.99
CA GLN A 16 -50.51 -49.80 53.85
C GLN A 16 -49.72 -51.12 53.65
N SER A 17 -49.13 -51.18 52.44
CA SER A 17 -47.70 -51.40 52.15
C SER A 17 -47.30 -52.64 51.31
N ILE A 18 -46.17 -52.47 50.60
CA ILE A 18 -45.35 -53.46 49.88
C ILE A 18 -45.90 -54.02 48.54
N ASN A 19 -45.42 -53.36 47.48
CA ASN A 19 -44.84 -53.86 46.22
C ASN A 19 -45.39 -55.10 45.46
N THR A 20 -45.46 -54.86 44.16
CA THR A 20 -45.48 -55.78 43.00
C THR A 20 -44.60 -57.03 43.09
N PHE A 21 -45.12 -58.14 42.56
CA PHE A 21 -44.37 -59.09 41.74
C PHE A 21 -45.27 -59.65 40.62
N VAL A 22 -44.79 -59.59 39.39
CA VAL A 22 -45.31 -60.34 38.22
C VAL A 22 -44.07 -60.79 37.44
N PHE A 23 -44.01 -62.06 37.07
CA PHE A 23 -42.89 -62.61 36.30
C PHE A 23 -42.93 -62.08 34.85
N SER A 24 -41.77 -61.67 34.34
CA SER A 24 -41.48 -61.49 32.92
C SER A 24 -40.35 -62.44 32.52
N GLU A 25 -40.38 -62.94 31.29
CA GLU A 25 -39.20 -63.58 30.69
C GLU A 25 -38.06 -62.54 30.63
N GLU A 26 -36.88 -62.90 31.14
CA GLU A 26 -35.70 -62.03 31.05
C GLU A 26 -35.20 -62.00 29.61
N ALA A 27 -35.24 -60.82 28.99
CA ALA A 27 -34.50 -60.57 27.77
C ALA A 27 -33.00 -60.56 28.10
N ILE A 28 -32.19 -61.15 27.24
CA ILE A 28 -30.73 -61.04 27.34
C ILE A 28 -30.37 -59.63 26.84
N ASP A 29 -29.93 -58.78 27.78
CA ASP A 29 -29.59 -57.38 27.54
C ASP A 29 -28.34 -57.18 26.66
N ASP A 30 -28.16 -55.94 26.20
CA ASP A 30 -27.09 -55.54 25.27
C ASP A 30 -25.69 -55.64 25.93
N PRO A 31 -24.76 -56.51 25.47
CA PRO A 31 -23.55 -56.85 26.21
C PRO A 31 -22.57 -55.69 26.49
N LEU A 32 -22.69 -54.54 25.81
CA LEU A 32 -21.79 -53.39 25.99
C LEU A 32 -22.35 -52.23 26.83
N GLU A 33 -23.63 -52.22 27.21
CA GLU A 33 -24.13 -51.18 28.15
C GLU A 33 -23.57 -51.38 29.59
N SER A 34 -22.86 -52.49 29.82
CA SER A 34 -22.34 -52.95 31.11
C SER A 34 -20.81 -53.15 31.18
N LEU A 35 -20.02 -52.46 30.34
CA LEU A 35 -18.55 -52.43 30.52
C LEU A 35 -18.20 -52.02 31.98
N PRO A 36 -17.43 -52.84 32.73
CA PRO A 36 -17.13 -52.59 34.14
C PRO A 36 -16.45 -51.25 34.42
N LYS A 37 -16.90 -50.54 35.47
CA LYS A 37 -16.40 -49.22 35.88
C LYS A 37 -15.70 -49.27 37.25
N THR A 38 -15.72 -50.43 37.90
CA THR A 38 -15.04 -50.73 39.16
C THR A 38 -14.35 -52.11 39.11
N PRO A 39 -13.26 -52.34 39.88
CA PRO A 39 -12.63 -53.65 40.00
C PRO A 39 -13.58 -54.77 40.47
N GLU A 40 -14.58 -54.43 41.27
CA GLU A 40 -15.66 -55.32 41.71
C GLU A 40 -16.54 -55.79 40.53
N GLU A 41 -16.93 -54.88 39.64
CA GLU A 41 -17.67 -55.22 38.42
C GLU A 41 -16.81 -56.03 37.44
N VAL A 42 -15.51 -55.73 37.33
CA VAL A 42 -14.56 -56.49 36.49
C VAL A 42 -14.53 -57.95 36.93
N ILE A 43 -14.36 -58.23 38.24
CA ILE A 43 -14.34 -59.60 38.76
C ILE A 43 -15.70 -60.28 38.64
N LYS A 44 -16.81 -59.56 38.87
CA LYS A 44 -18.16 -60.12 38.67
C LYS A 44 -18.38 -60.54 37.22
N TYR A 45 -18.01 -59.68 36.26
CA TYR A 45 -18.14 -59.97 34.82
C TYR A 45 -17.29 -61.17 34.42
N ILE A 46 -16.01 -61.17 34.82
CA ILE A 46 -15.07 -62.24 34.46
C ILE A 46 -15.47 -63.57 35.11
N ASN A 47 -15.99 -63.60 36.35
CA ASN A 47 -16.50 -64.84 36.93
C ASN A 47 -17.78 -65.35 36.24
N ASN A 48 -18.64 -64.45 35.75
CA ASN A 48 -19.77 -64.82 34.89
C ASN A 48 -19.31 -65.39 33.53
N ASP A 49 -18.28 -64.82 32.91
CA ASP A 49 -17.64 -65.42 31.72
C ASP A 49 -17.07 -66.81 32.04
N MET A 50 -16.41 -66.99 33.19
CA MET A 50 -15.83 -68.27 33.60
C MET A 50 -16.90 -69.35 33.82
N GLU A 51 -18.07 -68.98 34.34
CA GLU A 51 -19.24 -69.87 34.41
C GLU A 51 -19.77 -70.21 33.01
N ASN A 52 -20.08 -69.22 32.18
CA ASN A 52 -20.78 -69.42 30.91
C ASN A 52 -19.90 -70.08 29.82
N ILE A 53 -18.61 -69.71 29.72
CA ILE A 53 -17.71 -70.19 28.66
C ILE A 53 -17.08 -71.53 29.04
N TYR A 54 -16.72 -71.70 30.32
CA TYR A 54 -15.91 -72.84 30.79
C TYR A 54 -16.63 -73.77 31.77
N GLY A 55 -17.69 -73.32 32.45
CA GLY A 55 -18.40 -74.07 33.50
C GLY A 55 -17.87 -73.88 34.93
N TRP A 56 -17.15 -72.79 35.21
CA TRP A 56 -16.48 -72.55 36.50
C TRP A 56 -16.98 -71.25 37.19
N PRO A 57 -18.10 -71.29 37.94
CA PRO A 57 -18.54 -70.15 38.74
C PRO A 57 -17.51 -69.76 39.81
N ASP A 58 -17.50 -68.47 40.17
CA ASP A 58 -16.61 -67.86 41.18
C ASP A 58 -15.11 -68.21 41.03
N TYR A 59 -14.65 -68.45 39.79
CA TYR A 59 -13.30 -68.96 39.56
C TYR A 59 -12.20 -68.03 40.09
N TYR A 60 -12.35 -66.71 40.00
CA TYR A 60 -11.43 -65.72 40.57
C TYR A 60 -12.00 -65.12 41.86
N PRO A 61 -11.60 -65.62 43.05
CA PRO A 61 -11.98 -65.00 44.32
C PRO A 61 -11.21 -63.69 44.56
N VAL A 62 -11.66 -62.86 45.50
CA VAL A 62 -10.92 -61.61 45.86
C VAL A 62 -9.62 -61.85 46.65
N LYS A 63 -9.33 -63.10 47.06
CA LYS A 63 -8.14 -63.50 47.80
C LYS A 63 -7.84 -64.99 47.58
N VAL A 64 -6.57 -65.35 47.44
CA VAL A 64 -6.10 -66.74 47.36
C VAL A 64 -5.07 -67.02 48.45
N GLY A 65 -5.43 -67.85 49.43
CA GLY A 65 -4.60 -68.11 50.61
C GLY A 65 -4.33 -66.83 51.37
N SER A 66 -3.06 -66.43 51.48
CA SER A 66 -2.66 -65.14 52.05
C SER A 66 -2.68 -63.97 51.05
N ARG A 67 -2.67 -64.23 49.74
CA ARG A 67 -2.48 -63.23 48.66
C ARG A 67 -3.80 -62.58 48.26
N ASP A 68 -3.94 -61.25 48.41
CA ASP A 68 -5.12 -60.49 47.98
C ASP A 68 -5.07 -60.16 46.48
N LEU A 69 -6.23 -60.02 45.84
CA LEU A 69 -6.36 -59.61 44.44
C LEU A 69 -5.87 -58.17 44.22
N ARG A 70 -5.09 -57.97 43.15
CA ARG A 70 -4.49 -56.67 42.76
C ARG A 70 -5.46 -55.78 42.00
N LYS A 71 -6.46 -55.28 42.73
CA LYS A 71 -7.48 -54.34 42.23
C LYS A 71 -6.89 -53.03 41.68
N ASP A 72 -5.68 -52.66 42.09
CA ASP A 72 -4.93 -51.53 41.52
C ASP A 72 -4.58 -51.72 40.03
N LEU A 73 -4.30 -52.95 39.59
CA LEU A 73 -4.05 -53.25 38.17
C LEU A 73 -5.36 -53.23 37.36
N LEU A 74 -6.46 -53.68 37.97
CA LEU A 74 -7.80 -53.57 37.37
C LEU A 74 -8.22 -52.10 37.23
N GLN A 75 -8.06 -51.30 38.28
CA GLN A 75 -8.33 -49.86 38.25
C GLN A 75 -7.45 -49.13 37.24
N LYS A 76 -6.15 -49.44 37.16
CA LYS A 76 -5.24 -48.90 36.13
C LYS A 76 -5.77 -49.17 34.70
N SER A 77 -6.34 -50.35 34.46
CA SER A 77 -6.92 -50.71 33.16
C SER A 77 -8.21 -49.94 32.87
N ILE A 78 -9.11 -49.79 33.86
CA ILE A 78 -10.31 -48.94 33.79
C ILE A 78 -9.93 -47.49 33.51
N ASP A 79 -9.02 -46.91 34.30
CA ASP A 79 -8.57 -45.51 34.17
C ASP A 79 -7.86 -45.23 32.83
N SER A 80 -7.24 -46.26 32.24
CA SER A 80 -6.62 -46.19 30.91
C SER A 80 -7.60 -46.44 29.76
N ASN A 81 -8.88 -46.74 30.06
CA ASN A 81 -9.89 -47.25 29.13
C ASN A 81 -9.39 -48.43 28.27
N ARG A 82 -8.71 -49.38 28.91
CA ARG A 82 -8.15 -50.58 28.25
C ARG A 82 -8.85 -51.85 28.74
N ASN A 83 -9.42 -52.60 27.80
CA ASN A 83 -9.95 -53.94 28.04
C ASN A 83 -8.80 -54.97 28.09
N ASN A 84 -7.90 -54.84 29.08
CA ASN A 84 -6.73 -55.71 29.28
C ASN A 84 -6.54 -56.17 30.74
N TYR A 85 -7.61 -56.64 31.37
CA TYR A 85 -7.66 -57.04 32.78
C TYR A 85 -6.79 -58.28 33.11
N GLU A 86 -5.62 -58.06 33.72
CA GLU A 86 -4.78 -59.11 34.32
C GLU A 86 -5.31 -59.48 35.73
N ILE A 87 -5.57 -60.76 36.01
CA ILE A 87 -6.12 -61.22 37.29
C ILE A 87 -5.01 -61.78 38.19
N VAL A 88 -4.36 -60.87 38.92
CA VAL A 88 -3.11 -61.11 39.64
C VAL A 88 -3.29 -60.96 41.16
N TYR A 89 -2.58 -61.78 41.93
CA TYR A 89 -2.67 -61.85 43.39
C TYR A 89 -1.33 -61.51 44.06
N GLY A 90 -1.37 -60.73 45.15
CA GLY A 90 -0.20 -60.39 45.96
C GLY A 90 0.76 -59.37 45.34
N GLU A 91 1.85 -59.10 46.05
CA GLU A 91 2.77 -58.01 45.76
C GLU A 91 3.63 -58.23 44.49
N PRO A 92 4.00 -57.15 43.79
CA PRO A 92 4.93 -57.23 42.66
C PRO A 92 6.34 -57.51 43.20
N HIS A 93 7.11 -58.34 42.49
CA HIS A 93 8.37 -58.86 43.03
C HIS A 93 9.45 -59.05 41.95
N TYR A 94 10.67 -59.32 42.42
CA TYR A 94 11.91 -59.40 41.62
C TYR A 94 12.20 -58.12 40.80
N TRP A 95 13.00 -57.22 41.36
CA TRP A 95 13.28 -55.90 40.76
C TRP A 95 14.30 -55.95 39.62
N LEU A 96 14.01 -55.26 38.51
CA LEU A 96 14.84 -55.16 37.31
C LEU A 96 15.44 -53.76 37.18
N GLU A 97 16.62 -53.55 37.77
CA GLU A 97 17.29 -52.23 37.83
C GLU A 97 17.42 -51.52 36.47
N HIS A 98 17.70 -52.27 35.40
CA HIS A 98 17.89 -51.70 34.06
C HIS A 98 16.62 -51.13 33.41
N SER A 99 15.44 -51.69 33.73
CA SER A 99 14.13 -51.22 33.26
C SER A 99 13.32 -50.48 34.33
N LYS A 100 13.85 -50.40 35.57
CA LYS A 100 13.23 -49.74 36.74
C LYS A 100 11.78 -50.19 37.00
N MET A 101 11.58 -51.51 36.94
CA MET A 101 10.28 -52.16 37.14
C MET A 101 10.46 -53.49 37.89
N HIS A 102 9.36 -54.04 38.39
CA HIS A 102 9.32 -55.44 38.80
C HIS A 102 9.14 -56.35 37.58
N ALA A 103 9.83 -57.50 37.60
CA ALA A 103 9.69 -58.57 36.60
C ALA A 103 8.28 -59.17 36.59
N PHE A 104 7.69 -59.27 37.78
CA PHE A 104 6.41 -59.91 38.02
C PHE A 104 5.42 -58.93 38.62
N SER A 105 4.21 -58.86 38.06
CA SER A 105 3.10 -58.06 38.58
C SER A 105 2.53 -58.65 39.88
N GLY A 106 2.71 -59.96 40.09
CA GLY A 106 2.31 -60.72 41.28
C GLY A 106 2.24 -62.21 40.94
N TYR A 107 1.21 -62.91 41.39
CA TYR A 107 1.01 -64.35 41.19
C TYR A 107 -0.33 -64.69 40.53
N SER A 108 -0.42 -65.84 39.87
CA SER A 108 -1.66 -66.43 39.35
C SER A 108 -2.51 -67.00 40.49
N LYS A 109 -3.72 -67.47 40.16
CA LYS A 109 -4.58 -68.18 41.12
C LYS A 109 -3.90 -69.42 41.71
N ASP A 110 -3.26 -70.24 40.89
CA ASP A 110 -2.60 -71.46 41.35
C ASP A 110 -1.21 -71.17 41.96
N GLY A 111 -0.77 -69.91 41.90
CA GLY A 111 0.28 -69.36 42.73
C GLY A 111 1.64 -69.21 42.05
N GLU A 112 1.72 -69.51 40.75
CA GLU A 112 2.86 -69.26 39.88
C GLU A 112 3.06 -67.75 39.65
N ASP A 113 4.28 -67.28 39.39
CA ASP A 113 4.54 -65.85 39.14
C ASP A 113 3.81 -65.37 37.87
N VAL A 114 3.35 -64.12 37.79
CA VAL A 114 2.78 -63.51 36.56
C VAL A 114 3.68 -62.37 36.10
N SER A 115 4.10 -62.40 34.84
CA SER A 115 5.01 -61.41 34.24
C SER A 115 4.32 -60.04 34.13
N ALA A 116 5.00 -58.95 34.48
CA ALA A 116 4.43 -57.60 34.40
C ALA A 116 4.34 -57.07 32.94
N GLU A 117 3.36 -56.19 32.66
CA GLU A 117 3.28 -55.40 31.42
C GLU A 117 4.64 -54.72 31.13
N GLY A 118 5.22 -54.98 29.95
CA GLY A 118 6.52 -54.44 29.55
C GLY A 118 7.75 -55.22 30.05
N ALA A 119 7.58 -56.37 30.70
CA ALA A 119 8.71 -57.18 31.18
C ALA A 119 9.64 -57.63 30.01
N PRO A 120 10.94 -57.26 30.04
CA PRO A 120 11.88 -57.53 28.95
C PRO A 120 12.30 -59.01 28.90
N TRP A 121 12.77 -59.46 27.73
CA TRP A 121 13.07 -60.89 27.48
C TRP A 121 14.35 -61.35 28.18
N TYR A 122 14.21 -61.92 29.38
CA TYR A 122 15.27 -62.27 30.35
C TYR A 122 16.53 -62.98 29.82
N ALA A 123 16.43 -63.74 28.74
CA ALA A 123 17.55 -64.50 28.17
C ALA A 123 18.40 -63.72 27.15
N GLY A 124 17.91 -62.56 26.69
CA GLY A 124 18.41 -61.88 25.49
C GLY A 124 18.01 -62.63 24.22
N TRP A 125 17.45 -61.93 23.22
CA TRP A 125 16.93 -62.62 22.04
C TRP A 125 18.04 -63.11 21.11
N SER A 126 17.92 -64.34 20.62
CA SER A 126 18.90 -65.02 19.76
C SER A 126 18.75 -64.71 18.26
N GLY A 127 17.83 -63.82 17.87
CA GLY A 127 17.50 -63.55 16.47
C GLY A 127 16.60 -64.59 15.81
N LYS A 128 16.15 -65.61 16.56
CA LYS A 128 15.26 -66.67 16.09
C LYS A 128 13.82 -66.36 16.49
N GLN A 129 12.90 -66.28 15.53
CA GLN A 129 11.53 -65.83 15.79
C GLN A 129 10.77 -66.75 16.77
N ILE A 130 9.69 -66.23 17.39
CA ILE A 130 9.00 -66.92 18.48
C ILE A 130 8.50 -68.31 18.05
N GLN A 131 7.90 -68.44 16.87
CA GLN A 131 7.42 -69.73 16.34
C GLN A 131 8.54 -70.75 16.10
N ASP A 132 9.78 -70.27 15.97
CA ASP A 132 10.96 -71.07 15.67
C ASP A 132 11.75 -71.47 16.92
N PHE A 133 11.36 -71.04 18.12
CA PHE A 133 12.05 -71.42 19.35
C PHE A 133 12.07 -72.94 19.59
N ASN A 134 13.05 -73.41 20.36
CA ASN A 134 13.11 -74.80 20.83
C ASN A 134 12.12 -75.00 21.99
N MET A 135 10.84 -74.89 21.68
CA MET A 135 9.76 -74.95 22.68
C MET A 135 9.59 -76.37 23.21
N VAL A 136 9.43 -76.48 24.52
CA VAL A 136 9.08 -77.73 25.21
C VAL A 136 7.61 -78.02 24.93
N HIS A 137 7.33 -79.11 24.22
CA HIS A 137 5.97 -79.57 23.96
C HIS A 137 5.32 -80.08 25.26
N ARG A 138 4.12 -79.59 25.57
CA ARG A 138 3.31 -79.86 26.77
C ARG A 138 4.12 -79.68 28.07
N PRO A 139 4.61 -78.44 28.35
CA PRO A 139 5.55 -78.17 29.43
C PRO A 139 5.05 -78.57 30.82
N TRP A 140 3.74 -78.49 31.08
CA TRP A 140 3.09 -78.94 32.31
C TRP A 140 3.22 -80.45 32.59
N LYS A 141 3.60 -81.25 31.58
CA LYS A 141 3.91 -82.70 31.68
C LYS A 141 5.41 -82.99 31.69
N ASN A 142 6.26 -81.97 31.78
CA ASN A 142 7.72 -82.12 31.81
C ASN A 142 8.27 -81.85 33.22
N GLU A 143 8.70 -82.90 33.92
CA GLU A 143 9.22 -82.82 35.30
C GLU A 143 10.36 -81.80 35.46
N LYS A 144 11.25 -81.66 34.47
CA LYS A 144 12.33 -80.68 34.50
C LYS A 144 11.83 -79.22 34.44
N VAL A 145 10.67 -78.97 33.82
CA VAL A 145 10.02 -77.65 33.84
C VAL A 145 9.29 -77.43 35.16
N LYS A 146 8.56 -78.44 35.64
CA LYS A 146 7.84 -78.42 36.93
C LYS A 146 8.78 -78.18 38.11
N GLU A 147 9.92 -78.88 38.18
CA GLU A 147 10.93 -78.67 39.22
C GLU A 147 11.59 -77.29 39.17
N LEU A 148 11.82 -76.74 37.96
CA LEU A 148 12.58 -75.49 37.79
C LEU A 148 11.71 -74.23 37.95
N TYR A 149 10.41 -74.31 37.67
CA TYR A 149 9.47 -73.18 37.68
C TYR A 149 8.26 -73.36 38.61
N ASN A 150 8.16 -74.48 39.33
CA ASN A 150 7.04 -74.82 40.22
C ASN A 150 5.66 -74.77 39.52
N ILE A 151 5.60 -75.13 38.23
CA ILE A 151 4.33 -75.14 37.47
C ILE A 151 3.49 -76.38 37.77
N THR A 152 2.16 -76.23 37.70
CA THR A 152 1.20 -77.32 37.93
C THR A 152 0.23 -77.45 36.76
N GLU A 153 0.05 -78.66 36.22
CA GLU A 153 -0.95 -78.95 35.18
C GLU A 153 -2.35 -78.55 35.67
N ASN A 154 -3.02 -77.69 34.89
CA ASN A 154 -4.32 -77.13 35.22
C ASN A 154 -5.35 -77.39 34.11
N ASN A 155 -6.62 -77.05 34.37
CA ASN A 155 -7.73 -77.42 33.49
C ASN A 155 -7.80 -76.64 32.16
N PHE A 156 -6.93 -75.64 31.96
CA PHE A 156 -6.85 -74.84 30.73
C PHE A 156 -5.70 -75.25 29.82
N ASP A 157 -4.75 -76.06 30.33
CA ASP A 157 -3.74 -76.73 29.53
C ASP A 157 -4.40 -77.83 28.67
N ASP A 158 -4.12 -77.87 27.36
CA ASP A 158 -4.77 -78.81 26.41
C ASP A 158 -6.32 -78.65 26.31
N TYR A 159 -6.86 -77.48 26.71
CA TYR A 159 -8.31 -77.26 26.77
C TYR A 159 -9.01 -77.42 25.40
N SER A 160 -10.14 -78.14 25.39
CA SER A 160 -11.00 -78.26 24.21
C SER A 160 -12.49 -78.29 24.56
N ASN A 161 -13.23 -77.25 24.18
CA ASN A 161 -14.69 -77.21 24.24
C ASN A 161 -15.29 -76.85 22.87
N LYS A 162 -15.58 -77.88 22.08
CA LYS A 162 -16.18 -77.75 20.73
C LYS A 162 -17.64 -77.26 20.71
N LYS A 163 -18.23 -76.96 21.88
CA LYS A 163 -19.55 -76.33 22.00
C LYS A 163 -19.48 -74.84 22.31
N SER A 164 -18.32 -74.32 22.71
CA SER A 164 -18.13 -72.88 22.90
C SER A 164 -18.14 -72.16 21.55
N GLU A 165 -19.03 -71.19 21.38
CA GLU A 165 -19.13 -70.43 20.12
C GLU A 165 -17.91 -69.54 19.84
N TYR A 166 -17.14 -69.21 20.88
CA TYR A 166 -15.89 -68.46 20.82
C TYR A 166 -14.68 -69.32 20.42
N LEU A 167 -14.77 -70.65 20.57
CA LEU A 167 -13.66 -71.60 20.31
C LEU A 167 -13.94 -72.54 19.13
N LYS A 168 -15.08 -72.37 18.44
CA LYS A 168 -15.51 -73.23 17.33
C LYS A 168 -14.49 -73.30 16.19
N ASP A 169 -13.88 -72.16 15.83
CA ASP A 169 -13.00 -72.01 14.67
C ASP A 169 -11.59 -72.57 14.92
N SER A 170 -11.21 -72.71 16.20
CA SER A 170 -10.01 -73.38 16.69
C SER A 170 -10.26 -74.83 17.14
N ASN A 171 -11.32 -75.49 16.63
CA ASN A 171 -11.66 -76.89 16.97
C ASN A 171 -11.84 -77.12 18.49
N GLY A 172 -12.26 -76.07 19.21
CA GLY A 172 -12.54 -76.04 20.64
C GLY A 172 -11.40 -75.51 21.52
N THR A 173 -10.21 -75.23 20.99
CA THR A 173 -9.01 -74.83 21.77
C THR A 173 -8.77 -73.32 21.75
N PHE A 174 -7.79 -72.82 22.51
CA PHE A 174 -7.40 -71.39 22.48
C PHE A 174 -6.54 -70.98 21.27
N GLU A 175 -6.31 -71.86 20.29
CA GLU A 175 -5.34 -71.65 19.20
C GLU A 175 -5.50 -70.31 18.47
N LYS A 176 -6.74 -69.93 18.11
CA LYS A 176 -7.04 -68.66 17.43
C LYS A 176 -6.70 -67.47 18.32
N SER A 177 -7.14 -67.46 19.58
CA SER A 177 -6.84 -66.39 20.54
C SER A 177 -5.35 -66.27 20.87
N ILE A 178 -4.59 -67.37 20.87
CA ILE A 178 -3.13 -67.33 21.01
C ILE A 178 -2.49 -66.67 19.78
N ILE A 179 -2.89 -67.07 18.57
CA ILE A 179 -2.39 -66.47 17.31
C ILE A 179 -2.74 -64.98 17.24
N ASP A 180 -3.95 -64.57 17.63
CA ASP A 180 -4.37 -63.17 17.69
C ASP A 180 -3.55 -62.35 18.68
N GLY A 181 -3.26 -62.92 19.86
CA GLY A 181 -2.39 -62.30 20.86
C GLY A 181 -0.95 -62.14 20.34
N LEU A 182 -0.37 -63.20 19.78
CA LEU A 182 0.96 -63.18 19.16
C LEU A 182 1.04 -62.18 18.00
N ASN A 183 0.00 -62.11 17.16
CA ASN A 183 -0.11 -61.14 16.08
C ASN A 183 -0.06 -59.71 16.61
N ARG A 184 -0.91 -59.37 17.58
CA ARG A 184 -1.03 -58.01 18.11
C ARG A 184 0.17 -57.57 18.95
N ASP A 185 0.75 -58.49 19.71
CA ASP A 185 1.82 -58.16 20.65
C ASP A 185 3.23 -58.35 20.06
N TYR A 186 3.41 -59.16 18.99
CA TYR A 186 4.74 -59.45 18.42
C TYR A 186 4.87 -59.42 16.88
N ALA A 187 3.81 -59.54 16.07
CA ALA A 187 3.97 -59.50 14.62
C ALA A 187 4.37 -58.09 14.14
N GLU A 188 5.17 -58.02 13.06
CA GLU A 188 5.70 -56.81 12.42
C GLU A 188 6.64 -55.94 13.29
N LYS A 189 6.58 -56.09 14.62
CA LYS A 189 7.48 -55.49 15.61
C LYS A 189 8.89 -56.05 15.51
N THR A 190 9.84 -55.24 15.93
CA THR A 190 11.27 -55.59 15.91
C THR A 190 11.83 -55.70 17.32
N TYR A 191 12.95 -56.41 17.49
CA TYR A 191 13.54 -56.63 18.81
C TYR A 191 13.90 -55.35 19.57
N ALA A 192 14.02 -54.21 18.88
CA ALA A 192 14.13 -52.87 19.47
C ALA A 192 13.14 -52.60 20.62
N GLU A 193 11.93 -53.16 20.57
CA GLU A 193 10.87 -52.97 21.57
C GLU A 193 11.02 -53.88 22.81
N PHE A 194 11.88 -54.91 22.75
CA PHE A 194 11.96 -55.99 23.75
C PHE A 194 13.37 -56.20 24.35
N ILE A 195 14.31 -55.28 24.11
CA ILE A 195 15.73 -55.44 24.48
C ILE A 195 15.95 -55.47 26.00
N TYR A 196 16.31 -56.64 26.53
CA TYR A 196 16.83 -56.77 27.90
C TYR A 196 18.25 -56.22 28.00
N ASN A 197 18.50 -55.25 28.90
CA ASN A 197 19.83 -54.74 29.28
C ASN A 197 20.84 -54.51 28.11
N ASN A 198 20.37 -53.92 27.00
CA ASN A 198 21.14 -53.71 25.75
C ASN A 198 21.74 -55.00 25.10
N GLN A 199 21.32 -56.19 25.52
CA GLN A 199 21.80 -57.47 25.00
C GLN A 199 21.37 -57.68 23.55
N ASN A 200 22.31 -58.10 22.71
CA ASN A 200 22.10 -58.40 21.29
C ASN A 200 21.47 -57.24 20.49
N SER A 201 21.75 -55.98 20.86
CA SER A 201 21.18 -54.79 20.23
C SER A 201 21.58 -54.56 18.76
N THR A 202 22.52 -55.34 18.23
CA THR A 202 22.76 -55.50 16.78
C THR A 202 21.57 -56.10 16.05
N LEU A 203 20.76 -56.93 16.71
CA LEU A 203 19.56 -57.58 16.17
C LEU A 203 18.29 -56.72 16.30
N LYS A 204 18.40 -55.47 16.78
CA LYS A 204 17.24 -54.60 17.10
C LYS A 204 16.25 -54.43 15.94
N GLY A 205 16.71 -54.49 14.69
CA GLY A 205 15.86 -54.34 13.50
C GLY A 205 15.32 -55.65 12.93
N SER A 206 15.63 -56.79 13.54
CA SER A 206 15.10 -58.09 13.11
C SER A 206 13.69 -58.31 13.69
N PRO A 207 12.71 -58.77 12.88
CA PRO A 207 11.33 -58.96 13.32
C PRO A 207 11.21 -60.18 14.25
N VAL A 208 10.46 -60.05 15.35
CA VAL A 208 10.44 -61.08 16.42
C VAL A 208 9.46 -62.23 16.17
N TYR A 209 8.36 -61.99 15.45
CA TYR A 209 7.36 -63.00 15.09
C TYR A 209 6.87 -62.74 13.66
N THR A 210 6.53 -63.81 12.93
CA THR A 210 5.85 -63.71 11.63
C THR A 210 4.35 -63.88 11.86
N ARG A 211 3.54 -62.95 11.33
CA ARG A 211 2.07 -62.97 11.44
C ARG A 211 1.51 -64.34 11.01
N ASP A 212 0.55 -64.85 11.79
CA ASP A 212 -0.14 -66.14 11.61
C ASP A 212 0.77 -67.38 11.61
N ALA A 213 2.04 -67.27 12.01
CA ALA A 213 2.98 -68.39 11.97
C ALA A 213 2.75 -69.40 13.11
N THR A 214 2.77 -70.69 12.75
CA THR A 214 2.63 -71.85 13.66
C THR A 214 4.00 -72.38 14.12
N PRO A 215 4.07 -73.13 15.24
CA PRO A 215 5.32 -73.72 15.74
C PRO A 215 6.05 -74.54 14.67
N SER A 216 7.28 -74.16 14.31
CA SER A 216 7.98 -74.76 13.15
C SER A 216 8.51 -76.19 13.40
N LYS A 217 8.29 -76.72 14.61
CA LYS A 217 8.48 -78.14 14.94
C LYS A 217 7.21 -79.01 14.78
N GLY A 218 6.10 -78.41 14.33
CA GLY A 218 4.78 -79.04 14.27
C GLY A 218 3.99 -78.88 15.57
N GLY A 219 2.75 -79.37 15.59
CA GLY A 219 1.79 -79.13 16.67
C GLY A 219 1.04 -77.81 16.52
N GLN A 220 0.14 -77.53 17.46
CA GLN A 220 -0.57 -76.26 17.61
C GLN A 220 0.11 -75.40 18.69
N TRP A 221 -0.10 -74.07 18.70
CA TRP A 221 0.39 -73.22 19.80
C TRP A 221 -0.10 -73.68 21.17
N ILE A 222 -1.36 -74.14 21.27
CA ILE A 222 -1.90 -74.71 22.51
C ILE A 222 -1.15 -75.97 23.00
N ASP A 223 -0.40 -76.69 22.14
CA ASP A 223 0.47 -77.80 22.59
C ASP A 223 1.74 -77.31 23.33
N TYR A 224 2.07 -76.01 23.29
CA TYR A 224 3.29 -75.43 23.84
C TYR A 224 3.06 -74.40 24.95
N VAL A 225 1.86 -73.80 25.02
CA VAL A 225 1.52 -72.73 25.96
C VAL A 225 0.89 -73.30 27.24
N HIS A 226 1.64 -73.21 28.34
CA HIS A 226 1.10 -73.37 29.71
C HIS A 226 0.17 -72.20 30.02
N VAL A 227 -1.09 -72.44 30.42
CA VAL A 227 -2.08 -71.37 30.59
C VAL A 227 -2.15 -70.93 32.07
N LEU A 228 -1.66 -69.71 32.36
CA LEU A 228 -1.70 -69.10 33.70
C LEU A 228 -3.06 -68.46 34.02
N GLN A 229 -3.72 -67.96 32.98
CA GLN A 229 -5.03 -67.30 33.01
C GLN A 229 -5.70 -67.57 31.64
N PRO A 230 -6.84 -68.28 31.56
CA PRO A 230 -7.61 -68.37 30.32
C PRO A 230 -8.17 -66.98 29.92
N PRO A 231 -8.36 -66.72 28.62
CA PRO A 231 -9.05 -65.51 28.16
C PRO A 231 -10.53 -65.55 28.54
N THR A 232 -11.20 -64.39 28.57
CA THR A 232 -12.66 -64.32 28.61
C THR A 232 -13.20 -63.39 27.51
N TYR A 233 -14.47 -62.98 27.58
CA TYR A 233 -15.02 -62.06 26.58
C TYR A 233 -14.33 -60.69 26.66
N LEU A 234 -14.07 -60.17 27.87
CA LEU A 234 -13.40 -58.88 28.10
C LEU A 234 -11.95 -58.98 28.62
N SER A 235 -11.54 -60.10 29.23
CA SER A 235 -10.20 -60.23 29.83
C SER A 235 -9.22 -61.00 28.96
N TRP A 236 -7.99 -60.49 28.86
CA TRP A 236 -6.91 -61.20 28.20
C TRP A 236 -6.54 -62.46 28.98
N GLY A 237 -6.21 -63.53 28.27
CA GLY A 237 -5.52 -64.67 28.86
C GLY A 237 -4.01 -64.45 28.88
N SER A 238 -3.33 -65.15 29.78
CA SER A 238 -1.89 -65.13 29.93
C SER A 238 -1.39 -66.57 29.97
N GLY A 239 -0.37 -66.87 29.17
CA GLY A 239 0.31 -68.17 29.17
C GLY A 239 1.83 -68.04 29.06
N ARG A 240 2.52 -69.18 29.00
CA ARG A 240 3.98 -69.26 28.83
C ARG A 240 4.39 -70.42 27.93
N ILE A 241 5.33 -70.15 27.02
CA ILE A 241 6.17 -71.19 26.43
C ILE A 241 7.45 -71.34 27.24
N TYR A 242 7.96 -72.56 27.30
CA TYR A 242 9.26 -72.88 27.88
C TYR A 242 10.21 -73.29 26.76
N ILE A 243 11.43 -72.76 26.78
CA ILE A 243 12.38 -72.81 25.66
C ILE A 243 13.68 -73.45 26.17
N GLU A 244 14.07 -74.59 25.60
CA GLU A 244 15.30 -75.29 25.99
C GLU A 244 16.50 -74.83 25.14
N GLY A 245 17.54 -74.32 25.81
CA GLY A 245 18.78 -73.86 25.20
C GLY A 245 19.78 -74.98 24.94
N SER A 246 20.75 -74.73 24.05
CA SER A 246 21.77 -75.69 23.58
C SER A 246 22.68 -76.27 24.68
N ASN A 247 22.68 -75.66 25.87
CA ASN A 247 23.44 -76.09 27.05
C ASN A 247 22.59 -76.84 28.08
N GLY A 248 21.31 -77.12 27.78
CA GLY A 248 20.37 -77.78 28.69
C GLY A 248 19.67 -76.86 29.69
N ASN A 249 19.97 -75.55 29.71
CA ASN A 249 19.18 -74.58 30.47
C ASN A 249 17.80 -74.42 29.84
N ILE A 250 16.76 -74.23 30.65
CA ILE A 250 15.43 -73.81 30.18
C ILE A 250 15.25 -72.33 30.53
N THR A 251 14.57 -71.59 29.66
CA THR A 251 14.03 -70.25 29.90
C THR A 251 12.53 -70.23 29.54
N TYR A 252 11.83 -69.12 29.76
CA TYR A 252 10.43 -68.96 29.34
C TYR A 252 10.21 -67.64 28.59
N LEU A 253 9.09 -67.57 27.88
CA LEU A 253 8.52 -66.33 27.35
C LEU A 253 7.01 -66.31 27.65
N GLY A 254 6.50 -65.16 28.08
CA GLY A 254 5.05 -64.94 28.25
C GLY A 254 4.36 -64.87 26.89
N ILE A 255 3.19 -65.46 26.78
CA ILE A 255 2.38 -65.52 25.56
C ILE A 255 1.00 -64.96 25.88
N PRO A 256 0.60 -63.85 25.23
CA PRO A 256 -0.71 -63.26 25.44
C PRO A 256 -1.77 -64.04 24.66
N ILE A 257 -2.98 -64.13 25.22
CA ILE A 257 -4.12 -64.83 24.64
C ILE A 257 -5.27 -63.84 24.51
N ALA A 258 -5.72 -63.54 23.29
CA ALA A 258 -6.66 -62.45 23.04
C ALA A 258 -8.08 -62.73 23.62
N PRO A 259 -8.75 -61.70 24.18
CA PRO A 259 -10.14 -61.76 24.61
C PRO A 259 -11.09 -61.84 23.40
N PHE A 260 -12.23 -62.50 23.57
CA PHE A 260 -13.14 -62.80 22.47
C PHE A 260 -13.83 -61.56 21.87
N ILE A 261 -13.89 -60.42 22.58
CA ILE A 261 -14.42 -59.16 22.05
C ILE A 261 -13.64 -58.61 20.84
N LEU A 262 -12.39 -59.04 20.61
CA LEU A 262 -11.57 -58.54 19.47
C LEU A 262 -11.89 -59.22 18.12
N GLN A 263 -12.85 -60.14 18.07
CA GLN A 263 -13.11 -61.05 16.95
C GLN A 263 -14.47 -60.79 16.25
N VAL A 264 -14.83 -59.52 16.00
CA VAL A 264 -16.24 -59.07 15.79
C VAL A 264 -16.46 -58.08 14.63
N ASN A 265 -17.72 -57.87 14.22
CA ASN A 265 -18.14 -57.06 13.06
C ASN A 265 -18.75 -55.69 13.46
N ASP A 266 -18.58 -54.68 12.60
CA ASP A 266 -18.73 -53.24 12.90
C ASP A 266 -19.06 -52.40 11.64
N LEU A 267 -19.76 -51.27 11.79
CA LEU A 267 -19.86 -50.16 10.82
C LEU A 267 -19.31 -48.86 11.44
N SER A 268 -18.85 -47.92 10.61
CA SER A 268 -18.47 -46.59 11.13
C SER A 268 -18.49 -45.45 10.10
N PRO A 269 -19.22 -44.34 10.35
CA PRO A 269 -19.08 -43.09 9.62
C PRO A 269 -17.87 -42.28 10.08
N HIS A 270 -17.23 -41.55 9.17
CA HIS A 270 -16.15 -40.59 9.46
C HIS A 270 -16.28 -39.34 8.56
N PHE A 271 -15.83 -38.17 9.01
CA PHE A 271 -15.78 -36.97 8.16
C PHE A 271 -14.69 -37.12 7.07
N GLU A 272 -15.10 -37.01 5.81
CA GLU A 272 -14.22 -36.89 4.63
C GLU A 272 -13.77 -35.43 4.48
N THR A 273 -14.72 -34.50 4.61
CA THR A 273 -14.45 -33.07 4.63
C THR A 273 -15.46 -32.28 5.44
N MET A 274 -14.97 -31.31 6.20
CA MET A 274 -15.79 -30.35 6.95
C MET A 274 -14.93 -29.10 7.20
N PRO A 275 -15.33 -27.89 6.75
CA PRO A 275 -14.61 -26.67 7.12
C PRO A 275 -14.87 -26.32 8.59
N THR A 276 -13.88 -25.75 9.26
CA THR A 276 -14.00 -25.29 10.67
C THR A 276 -14.92 -24.07 10.82
N GLY A 277 -15.03 -23.27 9.76
CA GLY A 277 -15.87 -22.08 9.72
C GLY A 277 -16.11 -21.59 8.30
N ALA A 278 -17.11 -20.74 8.13
CA ALA A 278 -17.48 -20.15 6.85
C ALA A 278 -18.10 -18.77 7.03
N LEU A 279 -18.16 -17.99 5.94
CA LEU A 279 -18.82 -16.69 5.91
C LEU A 279 -20.31 -16.85 5.62
N GLU A 280 -21.15 -16.03 6.23
CA GLU A 280 -22.59 -15.98 5.90
C GLU A 280 -22.81 -15.76 4.39
N GLY A 281 -23.72 -16.54 3.80
CA GLY A 281 -23.98 -16.52 2.36
C GLY A 281 -23.02 -17.36 1.51
N GLN A 282 -21.92 -17.89 2.07
CA GLN A 282 -21.00 -18.79 1.38
C GLN A 282 -21.63 -20.18 1.19
N GLU A 283 -21.35 -20.85 0.06
CA GLU A 283 -21.67 -22.28 -0.08
C GLU A 283 -20.67 -23.13 0.71
N VAL A 284 -21.20 -24.01 1.55
CA VAL A 284 -20.47 -24.94 2.42
C VAL A 284 -20.84 -26.36 2.00
N THR A 285 -19.85 -27.25 1.90
CA THR A 285 -20.06 -28.69 1.69
C THR A 285 -19.39 -29.48 2.80
N VAL A 286 -20.13 -30.45 3.32
CA VAL A 286 -19.68 -31.44 4.30
C VAL A 286 -19.75 -32.81 3.63
N GLY A 287 -18.70 -33.62 3.77
CA GLY A 287 -18.63 -35.00 3.28
C GLY A 287 -18.40 -35.98 4.42
N ILE A 288 -19.13 -37.09 4.41
CA ILE A 288 -19.01 -38.20 5.36
C ILE A 288 -18.77 -39.49 4.58
N ARG A 289 -17.68 -40.18 4.90
CA ARG A 289 -17.32 -41.50 4.38
C ARG A 289 -17.86 -42.57 5.33
N LEU A 290 -18.53 -43.58 4.79
CA LEU A 290 -19.12 -44.69 5.53
C LEU A 290 -18.29 -45.96 5.32
N ARG A 291 -18.16 -46.74 6.39
CA ARG A 291 -17.34 -47.95 6.42
C ARG A 291 -18.11 -49.16 6.94
N SER A 292 -17.72 -50.35 6.47
CA SER A 292 -18.14 -51.65 6.98
C SER A 292 -16.93 -52.58 7.22
N SER A 293 -16.92 -53.32 8.33
CA SER A 293 -16.01 -54.46 8.57
C SER A 293 -16.67 -55.83 8.30
N PHE A 294 -17.93 -55.84 7.86
CA PHE A 294 -18.64 -57.08 7.61
C PHE A 294 -18.12 -57.79 6.36
N ALA A 295 -17.90 -59.09 6.51
CA ALA A 295 -17.54 -60.04 5.45
C ALA A 295 -18.53 -60.09 4.26
N THR A 296 -19.70 -59.48 4.39
CA THR A 296 -20.79 -59.46 3.41
C THR A 296 -21.39 -58.05 3.34
N GLN A 297 -21.79 -57.63 2.13
CA GLN A 297 -22.47 -56.34 1.92
C GLN A 297 -23.69 -56.22 2.85
N LYS A 298 -23.81 -55.11 3.58
CA LYS A 298 -24.94 -54.82 4.46
C LYS A 298 -25.83 -53.72 3.87
N THR A 299 -27.09 -53.73 4.27
CA THR A 299 -28.03 -52.62 4.08
C THR A 299 -28.39 -52.13 5.48
N THR A 300 -28.40 -50.82 5.69
CA THR A 300 -28.65 -50.19 7.00
C THR A 300 -29.25 -48.79 6.79
N ASP A 301 -29.79 -48.19 7.84
CA ASP A 301 -30.32 -46.83 7.79
C ASP A 301 -29.24 -45.76 8.02
N PHE A 302 -29.49 -44.54 7.53
CA PHE A 302 -28.70 -43.35 7.86
C PHE A 302 -29.61 -42.12 8.01
N ALA A 303 -29.18 -41.14 8.80
CA ALA A 303 -29.87 -39.86 8.96
C ALA A 303 -28.92 -38.69 9.25
N TRP A 304 -29.05 -37.61 8.49
CA TRP A 304 -28.44 -36.31 8.77
C TRP A 304 -29.36 -35.45 9.64
N LYS A 305 -28.76 -34.58 10.46
CA LYS A 305 -29.45 -33.47 11.12
C LYS A 305 -28.52 -32.26 11.17
N ILE A 306 -28.78 -31.26 10.34
CA ILE A 306 -27.95 -30.06 10.20
C ILE A 306 -28.77 -28.85 10.63
N THR A 307 -28.28 -28.10 11.62
CA THR A 307 -29.04 -27.04 12.29
C THR A 307 -28.20 -25.82 12.59
N SER A 308 -28.81 -24.63 12.57
CA SER A 308 -28.21 -23.40 13.09
C SER A 308 -29.17 -22.72 14.06
N ASN A 309 -28.66 -22.17 15.16
CA ASN A 309 -29.45 -21.59 16.24
C ASN A 309 -30.63 -22.49 16.69
N GLY A 310 -30.41 -23.81 16.71
CA GLY A 310 -31.39 -24.83 17.09
C GLY A 310 -32.45 -25.19 16.04
N LYS A 311 -32.40 -24.62 14.83
CA LYS A 311 -33.36 -24.86 13.73
C LYS A 311 -32.69 -25.55 12.55
N GLU A 312 -33.41 -26.44 11.87
CA GLU A 312 -32.95 -27.06 10.63
C GLU A 312 -32.83 -26.03 9.50
N ILE A 313 -31.83 -26.20 8.65
CA ILE A 313 -31.52 -25.30 7.52
C ILE A 313 -31.75 -26.00 6.17
N PRO A 314 -31.94 -25.27 5.05
CA PRO A 314 -32.03 -25.88 3.73
C PRO A 314 -30.70 -26.54 3.32
N VAL A 315 -30.73 -27.82 3.01
CA VAL A 315 -29.55 -28.62 2.59
C VAL A 315 -29.85 -29.40 1.32
N LYS A 316 -28.86 -29.47 0.42
CA LYS A 316 -28.84 -30.31 -0.78
C LYS A 316 -27.94 -31.53 -0.52
N TYR A 317 -28.54 -32.72 -0.50
CA TYR A 317 -27.84 -33.99 -0.29
C TYR A 317 -27.42 -34.63 -1.62
N HIS A 318 -26.22 -35.20 -1.69
CA HIS A 318 -25.68 -35.89 -2.87
C HIS A 318 -24.55 -36.87 -2.52
N GLY A 319 -23.98 -37.54 -3.53
CA GLY A 319 -23.06 -38.66 -3.35
C GLY A 319 -23.77 -40.00 -3.48
N HIS A 320 -23.46 -40.97 -2.62
CA HIS A 320 -24.04 -42.33 -2.67
C HIS A 320 -25.49 -42.41 -2.16
N ALA A 321 -26.03 -41.32 -1.63
CA ALA A 321 -27.45 -41.08 -1.39
C ALA A 321 -27.74 -39.58 -1.54
N SER A 322 -29.00 -39.21 -1.75
CA SER A 322 -29.43 -37.84 -2.06
C SER A 322 -30.60 -37.35 -1.18
N THR A 323 -30.76 -37.94 0.00
CA THR A 323 -31.85 -37.67 0.95
C THR A 323 -31.31 -37.31 2.34
N LEU A 324 -32.15 -36.62 3.13
CA LEU A 324 -31.90 -36.32 4.55
C LEU A 324 -31.66 -37.59 5.37
N ALA A 325 -32.42 -38.64 5.09
CA ALA A 325 -32.31 -39.96 5.70
C ALA A 325 -32.76 -41.04 4.69
N GLY A 326 -32.46 -42.31 4.95
CA GLY A 326 -32.88 -43.43 4.13
C GLY A 326 -32.08 -44.70 4.40
N GLU A 327 -32.22 -45.71 3.53
CA GLU A 327 -31.35 -46.89 3.53
C GLU A 327 -30.11 -46.66 2.66
N ILE A 328 -28.98 -47.24 3.05
CA ILE A 328 -27.76 -47.30 2.26
C ILE A 328 -27.16 -48.71 2.25
N LYS A 329 -26.54 -49.08 1.12
CA LYS A 329 -25.83 -50.35 0.94
C LYS A 329 -24.33 -50.12 1.06
N LEU A 330 -23.71 -50.77 2.05
CA LEU A 330 -22.28 -50.69 2.32
C LEU A 330 -21.61 -51.99 1.86
N ALA A 331 -20.58 -51.86 1.03
CA ALA A 331 -19.82 -52.99 0.52
C ALA A 331 -19.07 -53.75 1.64
N ALA A 332 -18.73 -55.02 1.37
CA ALA A 332 -18.00 -55.85 2.34
C ALA A 332 -16.58 -55.33 2.56
N ASN A 333 -16.14 -55.21 3.81
CA ASN A 333 -14.78 -54.83 4.22
C ASN A 333 -14.24 -53.53 3.57
N ALA A 334 -15.12 -52.57 3.26
CA ALA A 334 -14.84 -51.40 2.41
C ALA A 334 -15.22 -50.05 3.06
N ALA A 335 -14.75 -48.95 2.47
CA ALA A 335 -14.97 -47.58 2.94
C ALA A 335 -15.27 -46.60 1.78
N ASP A 336 -16.00 -47.09 0.76
CA ASP A 336 -16.11 -46.43 -0.54
C ASP A 336 -17.32 -45.48 -0.64
N ASN A 337 -18.34 -45.72 0.20
CA ASN A 337 -19.57 -44.95 0.23
C ASN A 337 -19.34 -43.56 0.86
N ILE A 338 -19.34 -42.50 0.06
CA ILE A 338 -19.30 -41.10 0.53
C ILE A 338 -20.66 -40.43 0.33
N LEU A 339 -21.16 -39.77 1.36
CA LEU A 339 -22.34 -38.90 1.36
C LEU A 339 -21.94 -37.43 1.55
N TYR A 340 -22.64 -36.52 0.88
CA TYR A 340 -22.39 -35.09 0.95
C TYR A 340 -23.66 -34.30 1.31
N ALA A 341 -23.46 -33.23 2.06
CA ALA A 341 -24.45 -32.23 2.41
C ALA A 341 -23.91 -30.84 2.05
N THR A 342 -24.58 -30.15 1.11
CA THR A 342 -24.21 -28.81 0.65
C THR A 342 -25.29 -27.80 1.03
N PHE A 343 -24.91 -26.66 1.61
CA PHE A 343 -25.84 -25.62 2.07
C PHE A 343 -25.22 -24.22 2.01
N THR A 344 -26.05 -23.18 2.09
CA THR A 344 -25.60 -21.80 2.27
C THR A 344 -25.43 -21.49 3.74
N MET A 345 -24.26 -21.00 4.15
CA MET A 345 -23.94 -20.69 5.55
C MET A 345 -24.90 -19.59 6.10
N PRO A 346 -25.58 -19.83 7.23
CA PRO A 346 -26.55 -18.90 7.81
C PRO A 346 -25.89 -17.85 8.74
N ASP A 347 -26.72 -16.93 9.27
CA ASP A 347 -26.37 -16.05 10.39
C ASP A 347 -26.33 -16.82 11.73
N GLY A 348 -25.29 -17.64 11.90
CA GLY A 348 -25.01 -18.39 13.12
C GLY A 348 -24.18 -19.65 12.87
N ASP A 349 -23.62 -20.20 13.94
CA ASP A 349 -22.88 -21.47 13.87
C ASP A 349 -23.81 -22.61 13.40
N VAL A 350 -23.24 -23.55 12.65
CA VAL A 350 -23.96 -24.73 12.14
C VAL A 350 -23.49 -25.97 12.88
N ASN A 351 -24.42 -26.66 13.54
CA ASN A 351 -24.21 -27.94 14.21
C ASN A 351 -24.68 -29.07 13.29
N ILE A 352 -23.81 -30.06 13.09
CA ILE A 352 -24.01 -31.22 12.24
C ILE A 352 -24.07 -32.45 13.13
N ARG A 353 -25.11 -33.26 12.94
CA ARG A 353 -25.16 -34.65 13.37
C ARG A 353 -25.38 -35.55 12.18
N PHE A 354 -24.80 -36.74 12.24
CA PHE A 354 -25.05 -37.82 11.29
C PHE A 354 -25.11 -39.13 12.07
N ASN A 355 -26.11 -39.94 11.81
CA ASN A 355 -26.26 -41.26 12.41
C ASN A 355 -26.26 -42.32 11.30
N LEU A 356 -25.60 -43.44 11.56
CA LEU A 356 -25.67 -44.69 10.80
C LEU A 356 -26.33 -45.76 11.69
N ASN A 357 -26.98 -46.76 11.08
CA ASN A 357 -27.55 -47.93 11.75
C ASN A 357 -28.36 -47.67 13.04
N SER A 358 -29.22 -46.64 13.06
CA SER A 358 -30.03 -46.34 14.24
C SER A 358 -31.09 -47.41 14.52
N GLN A 359 -31.34 -48.33 13.59
CA GLN A 359 -32.21 -49.50 13.77
C GLN A 359 -31.51 -50.74 14.33
N LYS A 360 -30.19 -50.70 14.63
CA LYS A 360 -29.38 -51.86 15.06
C LYS A 360 -29.52 -53.09 14.12
N SER A 361 -29.60 -52.83 12.81
CA SER A 361 -29.69 -53.79 11.70
C SER A 361 -28.76 -53.34 10.55
N PRO A 362 -27.58 -53.97 10.36
CA PRO A 362 -27.10 -55.22 10.95
C PRO A 362 -26.85 -55.14 12.46
N LYS A 363 -26.72 -56.28 13.14
CA LYS A 363 -26.16 -56.31 14.49
C LYS A 363 -24.65 -56.08 14.44
N GLU A 364 -24.20 -55.05 15.14
CA GLU A 364 -22.80 -54.70 15.41
C GLU A 364 -22.47 -54.93 16.89
N VAL A 365 -21.18 -54.84 17.24
CA VAL A 365 -20.71 -54.91 18.63
C VAL A 365 -20.37 -53.53 19.21
N LEU A 366 -20.12 -52.51 18.37
CA LEU A 366 -20.04 -51.12 18.80
C LEU A 366 -21.15 -50.32 18.09
N TYR A 367 -21.87 -49.48 18.84
CA TYR A 367 -22.86 -48.54 18.29
C TYR A 367 -22.52 -47.08 18.58
N GLU A 368 -21.64 -46.79 19.54
CA GLU A 368 -21.25 -45.42 19.92
C GLU A 368 -20.46 -44.70 18.81
N ASN A 369 -19.77 -45.47 17.96
CA ASN A 369 -19.06 -45.02 16.78
C ASN A 369 -19.98 -44.61 15.60
N ASN A 370 -21.28 -44.92 15.67
CA ASN A 370 -22.22 -44.70 14.57
C ASN A 370 -22.91 -43.30 14.58
N GLU A 371 -22.75 -42.47 15.62
CA GLU A 371 -23.07 -41.02 15.56
C GLU A 371 -21.79 -40.18 15.34
N LEU A 372 -21.85 -39.24 14.40
CA LEU A 372 -20.89 -38.15 14.27
C LEU A 372 -21.49 -36.83 14.75
N TYR A 373 -20.67 -36.02 15.43
CA TYR A 373 -20.98 -34.64 15.78
C TYR A 373 -19.91 -33.69 15.21
N GLY A 374 -20.34 -32.57 14.64
CA GLY A 374 -19.44 -31.53 14.16
C GLY A 374 -20.06 -30.14 14.25
N TRP A 375 -19.24 -29.10 14.22
CA TRP A 375 -19.70 -27.71 14.14
C TRP A 375 -18.87 -26.91 13.14
N ILE A 376 -19.51 -25.92 12.53
CA ILE A 376 -18.90 -24.97 11.60
C ILE A 376 -19.21 -23.57 12.12
N GLN A 377 -18.17 -22.81 12.46
CA GLN A 377 -18.29 -21.48 13.06
C GLN A 377 -18.66 -20.42 12.03
N LYS A 378 -19.56 -19.48 12.38
CA LYS A 378 -19.75 -18.27 11.59
C LYS A 378 -18.54 -17.36 11.75
N VAL A 379 -17.76 -17.22 10.68
CA VAL A 379 -16.67 -16.25 10.64
C VAL A 379 -17.26 -14.86 10.37
N THR A 380 -17.02 -13.93 11.29
CA THR A 380 -17.46 -12.54 11.17
C THR A 380 -16.36 -11.70 10.55
N ALA A 381 -16.71 -10.83 9.60
CA ALA A 381 -15.76 -9.94 8.95
C ALA A 381 -15.14 -8.92 9.93
N MET A 382 -13.89 -8.55 9.69
CA MET A 382 -13.20 -7.50 10.45
C MET A 382 -13.90 -6.14 10.24
N PRO A 383 -13.96 -5.27 11.27
CA PRO A 383 -14.50 -3.92 11.12
C PRO A 383 -13.78 -3.15 10.01
N THR A 384 -14.52 -2.39 9.19
CA THR A 384 -13.92 -1.59 8.11
C THR A 384 -12.95 -0.57 8.67
N THR A 385 -11.66 -0.77 8.40
CA THR A 385 -10.57 0.10 8.81
C THR A 385 -10.65 1.45 8.08
N LYS A 386 -10.29 2.54 8.76
CA LYS A 386 -10.42 3.92 8.23
C LYS A 386 -9.20 4.75 8.56
N GLY A 387 -8.72 5.53 7.59
CA GLY A 387 -7.64 6.50 7.78
C GLY A 387 -7.60 7.53 6.66
N SER A 388 -6.50 8.29 6.54
CA SER A 388 -6.35 9.29 5.49
C SER A 388 -4.91 9.53 5.05
N PHE A 389 -4.72 9.86 3.78
CA PHE A 389 -3.42 10.29 3.22
C PHE A 389 -3.54 11.66 2.56
N ASP A 390 -2.59 12.53 2.84
CA ASP A 390 -2.61 13.91 2.37
C ASP A 390 -1.52 14.14 1.30
N LEU A 391 -1.91 14.67 0.14
CA LEU A 391 -1.01 15.23 -0.87
C LEU A 391 -1.01 16.75 -0.70
N ASP A 392 0.07 17.27 -0.13
CA ASP A 392 0.27 18.69 0.15
C ASP A 392 0.38 19.51 -1.16
N TYR A 393 0.19 20.83 -1.07
CA TYR A 393 0.05 21.77 -2.20
C TYR A 393 1.18 21.68 -3.23
N ASN A 394 2.40 21.35 -2.81
CA ASN A 394 3.57 21.24 -3.65
C ASN A 394 3.93 19.79 -4.07
N VAL A 395 3.10 18.79 -3.74
CA VAL A 395 3.37 17.36 -3.98
C VAL A 395 2.66 16.87 -5.26
N LEU A 396 3.41 16.38 -6.25
CA LEU A 396 2.92 15.78 -7.50
C LEU A 396 2.47 14.33 -7.31
N SER A 397 3.19 13.55 -6.51
CA SER A 397 2.77 12.21 -6.12
C SER A 397 3.32 11.85 -4.74
N LYS A 398 2.67 10.89 -4.09
CA LYS A 398 3.08 10.36 -2.79
C LYS A 398 3.20 8.84 -2.89
N LYS A 399 4.28 8.25 -2.36
CA LYS A 399 4.32 6.82 -2.05
C LYS A 399 3.69 6.60 -0.68
N VAL A 400 2.86 5.57 -0.54
CA VAL A 400 2.25 5.18 0.73
C VAL A 400 2.59 3.73 1.01
N ASN A 401 2.93 3.45 2.26
CA ASN A 401 3.24 2.14 2.81
C ASN A 401 2.47 2.02 4.13
N PHE A 402 1.61 1.02 4.28
CA PHE A 402 0.78 0.82 5.48
C PHE A 402 0.33 -0.62 5.65
N GLY A 403 0.34 -1.11 6.89
CA GLY A 403 -0.21 -2.42 7.23
C GLY A 403 -1.72 -2.48 6.94
N LEU A 404 -2.13 -3.52 6.22
CA LEU A 404 -3.53 -3.81 5.91
C LEU A 404 -4.33 -4.01 7.20
N ALA A 405 -5.54 -3.46 7.26
CA ALA A 405 -6.37 -3.44 8.47
C ALA A 405 -5.65 -2.80 9.68
N ASP A 406 -4.90 -1.72 9.42
CA ASP A 406 -4.00 -1.03 10.35
C ASP A 406 -2.98 -1.98 11.03
N GLY A 407 -2.51 -2.99 10.29
CA GLY A 407 -1.53 -3.98 10.75
C GLY A 407 -2.12 -5.10 11.62
N SER A 408 -3.46 -5.20 11.71
CA SER A 408 -4.13 -6.24 12.48
C SER A 408 -3.83 -7.65 11.96
N ALA A 409 -3.67 -8.62 12.87
CA ALA A 409 -3.41 -10.01 12.51
C ALA A 409 -4.64 -10.68 11.87
N ILE A 410 -4.61 -10.87 10.55
CA ILE A 410 -5.61 -11.61 9.77
C ILE A 410 -5.34 -13.10 9.95
N LYS A 411 -6.35 -13.89 10.37
CA LYS A 411 -6.17 -15.28 10.80
C LYS A 411 -7.10 -16.25 10.08
N ALA A 412 -6.61 -17.47 9.86
CA ALA A 412 -7.41 -18.66 9.56
C ALA A 412 -7.05 -19.75 10.57
N VAL A 413 -8.04 -20.47 11.12
CA VAL A 413 -7.84 -21.45 12.19
C VAL A 413 -8.37 -22.82 11.74
N LEU A 414 -7.44 -23.75 11.51
CA LEU A 414 -7.71 -25.14 11.18
C LEU A 414 -7.72 -25.99 12.46
N GLN A 415 -8.63 -26.96 12.51
CA GLN A 415 -8.76 -27.92 13.61
C GLN A 415 -9.22 -29.26 12.99
N PRO A 416 -8.64 -30.42 13.37
CA PRO A 416 -9.19 -31.70 12.97
C PRO A 416 -10.59 -31.92 13.59
N PRO A 417 -11.45 -32.79 13.02
CA PRO A 417 -12.80 -33.01 13.53
C PRO A 417 -12.83 -33.47 14.99
N TYR A 418 -11.89 -34.32 15.37
CA TYR A 418 -11.73 -34.88 16.72
C TYR A 418 -10.24 -34.94 17.12
N ALA A 419 -9.95 -35.20 18.39
CA ALA A 419 -8.61 -35.05 18.98
C ALA A 419 -7.61 -36.16 18.59
N GLU A 420 -8.11 -37.33 18.20
CA GLU A 420 -7.34 -38.50 17.79
C GLU A 420 -6.88 -38.48 16.32
N PHE A 421 -7.24 -37.42 15.58
CA PHE A 421 -6.77 -37.18 14.22
C PHE A 421 -5.49 -36.35 14.21
N THR A 422 -4.48 -36.85 13.51
CA THR A 422 -3.17 -36.18 13.32
C THR A 422 -3.15 -35.38 12.02
N TRP A 423 -2.32 -34.34 11.93
CA TRP A 423 -2.16 -33.58 10.69
C TRP A 423 -1.27 -34.33 9.68
N SER A 424 -1.74 -34.46 8.44
CA SER A 424 -1.00 -35.05 7.33
C SER A 424 -0.48 -33.97 6.40
N GLY A 425 0.82 -33.66 6.53
CA GLY A 425 1.47 -32.58 5.77
C GLY A 425 1.13 -31.17 6.27
N ASN A 426 1.34 -30.18 5.41
CA ASN A 426 1.18 -28.75 5.72
C ASN A 426 -0.21 -28.22 5.31
N ALA A 427 -0.63 -27.13 5.94
CA ALA A 427 -1.71 -26.28 5.44
C ALA A 427 -1.28 -25.59 4.14
N THR A 428 -2.19 -25.50 3.18
CA THR A 428 -1.99 -24.81 1.90
C THR A 428 -3.14 -23.85 1.61
N GLY A 429 -2.91 -22.82 0.78
CA GLY A 429 -3.91 -21.80 0.47
C GLY A 429 -3.32 -20.40 0.36
N ALA A 430 -4.17 -19.36 0.39
CA ALA A 430 -3.74 -17.97 0.27
C ALA A 430 -4.71 -16.99 0.94
N LEU A 431 -4.18 -15.82 1.32
CA LEU A 431 -4.97 -14.61 1.57
C LEU A 431 -4.90 -13.76 0.30
N GLU A 432 -6.04 -13.50 -0.32
CA GLU A 432 -6.20 -12.60 -1.46
C GLU A 432 -6.45 -11.18 -0.98
N VAL A 433 -5.86 -10.20 -1.67
CA VAL A 433 -5.99 -8.77 -1.36
C VAL A 433 -6.28 -8.02 -2.67
N THR A 434 -7.46 -7.41 -2.75
CA THR A 434 -8.00 -6.78 -3.97
C THR A 434 -8.03 -5.27 -3.81
N ASN A 435 -7.35 -4.56 -4.72
CA ASN A 435 -7.46 -3.11 -4.85
C ASN A 435 -8.74 -2.77 -5.64
N ASN A 436 -9.77 -2.28 -4.94
CA ASN A 436 -11.06 -1.91 -5.54
C ASN A 436 -11.03 -0.49 -6.15
N THR A 437 -9.86 0.17 -6.13
CA THR A 437 -9.66 1.56 -6.57
C THR A 437 -8.29 1.73 -7.25
N ASP A 438 -8.05 0.95 -8.31
CA ASP A 438 -6.86 0.98 -9.17
C ASP A 438 -6.57 2.37 -9.80
N ALA A 439 -7.63 3.17 -9.99
CA ALA A 439 -7.59 4.56 -10.43
C ALA A 439 -7.09 5.56 -9.35
N ILE A 440 -6.81 5.10 -8.12
CA ILE A 440 -6.30 5.92 -7.00
C ILE A 440 -4.99 5.32 -6.47
N TYR A 441 -4.98 4.03 -6.15
CA TYR A 441 -3.79 3.31 -5.70
C TYR A 441 -3.01 2.78 -6.92
N ARG A 442 -2.17 3.64 -7.52
CA ARG A 442 -1.28 3.27 -8.63
C ARG A 442 -0.12 2.40 -8.13
N TYR A 443 0.43 1.56 -9.02
CA TYR A 443 1.57 0.67 -8.71
C TYR A 443 1.38 -0.20 -7.45
N PHE A 444 0.14 -0.59 -7.17
CA PHE A 444 -0.27 -1.37 -6.00
C PHE A 444 0.53 -2.68 -5.85
N ARG A 445 1.07 -2.91 -4.66
CA ARG A 445 1.78 -4.12 -4.25
C ARG A 445 1.37 -4.51 -2.84
N VAL A 446 1.47 -5.80 -2.56
CA VAL A 446 1.16 -6.41 -1.26
C VAL A 446 2.39 -7.19 -0.82
N GLU A 447 3.04 -6.74 0.24
CA GLU A 447 4.20 -7.40 0.84
C GLU A 447 3.77 -8.15 2.12
N ASN A 448 4.66 -8.96 2.69
CA ASN A 448 4.39 -9.80 3.88
C ASN A 448 3.16 -10.75 3.76
N ASN A 449 2.75 -11.08 2.52
CA ASN A 449 1.66 -12.00 2.22
C ASN A 449 2.09 -13.21 1.34
N PRO A 450 2.93 -14.12 1.85
CA PRO A 450 3.30 -15.33 1.11
C PRO A 450 2.15 -16.34 1.05
N VAL A 451 2.11 -17.13 -0.03
CA VAL A 451 1.28 -18.34 -0.16
C VAL A 451 1.49 -19.25 1.05
N VAL A 452 0.43 -19.91 1.52
CA VAL A 452 0.48 -20.76 2.71
C VAL A 452 1.07 -22.12 2.36
N ASN A 453 2.09 -22.52 3.12
CA ASN A 453 2.69 -23.85 3.13
C ASN A 453 3.32 -24.04 4.52
N ASP A 454 2.48 -24.30 5.52
CA ASP A 454 2.83 -24.16 6.95
C ASP A 454 2.38 -25.38 7.76
N ALA A 455 3.18 -25.78 8.76
CA ALA A 455 2.85 -26.87 9.68
C ALA A 455 1.94 -26.42 10.85
N ALA A 456 1.66 -25.12 10.99
CA ALA A 456 0.77 -24.57 12.02
C ALA A 456 -0.73 -24.89 11.80
N SER A 457 -1.49 -24.95 12.89
CA SER A 457 -2.97 -25.03 12.87
C SER A 457 -3.63 -23.65 12.76
N THR A 458 -2.96 -22.58 13.17
CA THR A 458 -3.43 -21.19 13.03
C THR A 458 -2.49 -20.46 12.07
N ILE A 459 -3.01 -20.05 10.92
CA ILE A 459 -2.26 -19.31 9.92
C ILE A 459 -2.51 -17.82 10.13
N ILE A 460 -1.44 -17.03 10.24
CA ILE A 460 -1.50 -15.59 10.46
C ILE A 460 -0.88 -14.86 9.26
N ARG A 461 -1.49 -13.73 8.87
CA ARG A 461 -0.96 -12.78 7.89
C ARG A 461 -1.13 -11.35 8.41
N GLN A 462 -0.13 -10.51 8.15
CA GLN A 462 -0.15 -9.07 8.37
C GLN A 462 0.45 -8.41 7.12
N PRO A 463 -0.31 -8.30 6.02
CA PRO A 463 0.21 -7.76 4.76
C PRO A 463 0.48 -6.26 4.85
N ASP A 464 1.53 -5.79 4.18
CA ASP A 464 1.80 -4.37 4.00
C ASP A 464 1.41 -3.94 2.58
N ILE A 465 0.72 -2.80 2.49
CA ILE A 465 0.22 -2.24 1.24
C ILE A 465 1.14 -1.11 0.78
N ILE A 466 1.81 -1.33 -0.34
CA ILE A 466 2.64 -0.31 -1.00
C ILE A 466 1.90 0.17 -2.24
N ALA A 467 1.67 1.48 -2.34
CA ALA A 467 1.02 2.11 -3.49
C ALA A 467 1.56 3.52 -3.74
N SER A 468 1.18 4.11 -4.87
CA SER A 468 1.44 5.51 -5.19
C SER A 468 0.14 6.25 -5.50
N LEU A 469 0.00 7.42 -4.91
CA LEU A 469 -1.09 8.36 -5.09
C LEU A 469 -0.59 9.49 -6.01
N GLN A 470 -1.31 9.76 -7.10
CA GLN A 470 -0.88 10.71 -8.14
C GLN A 470 -1.84 11.92 -8.17
N ARG A 471 -1.30 13.14 -8.12
CA ARG A 471 -2.10 14.38 -8.15
C ARG A 471 -3.03 14.49 -9.39
N PRO A 472 -2.64 14.04 -10.61
CA PRO A 472 -3.55 13.98 -11.76
C PRO A 472 -4.84 13.18 -11.55
N ASP A 473 -4.83 12.14 -10.70
CA ASP A 473 -6.04 11.36 -10.38
C ASP A 473 -7.07 12.17 -9.57
N PHE A 474 -6.71 13.37 -9.10
CA PHE A 474 -7.57 14.36 -8.45
C PHE A 474 -7.89 15.57 -9.35
N GLY A 475 -7.58 15.49 -10.64
CA GLY A 475 -7.93 16.49 -11.65
C GLY A 475 -6.96 17.68 -11.75
N ASP A 476 -5.85 17.67 -11.01
CA ASP A 476 -4.80 18.68 -11.07
C ASP A 476 -3.54 18.05 -11.68
N ASP A 477 -3.19 18.42 -12.90
CA ASP A 477 -2.06 17.90 -13.68
C ASP A 477 -1.25 19.10 -14.22
N PRO A 478 -0.60 19.87 -13.32
CA PRO A 478 0.05 21.12 -13.69
C PRO A 478 1.33 20.88 -14.53
N VAL A 479 1.90 19.66 -14.48
CA VAL A 479 3.02 19.23 -15.32
C VAL A 479 2.64 19.27 -16.80
N ASN A 480 1.43 18.78 -17.13
CA ASN A 480 0.90 18.82 -18.49
C ASN A 480 -0.05 20.02 -18.74
N GLY A 481 0.06 21.09 -17.94
CA GLY A 481 -0.69 22.34 -18.15
C GLY A 481 -2.21 22.24 -17.91
N LYS A 482 -2.66 21.34 -17.03
CA LYS A 482 -4.07 21.20 -16.63
C LYS A 482 -4.21 21.54 -15.15
N TRP A 483 -4.73 22.73 -14.84
CA TRP A 483 -4.91 23.18 -13.47
C TRP A 483 -6.35 22.96 -13.00
N TYR A 484 -6.52 22.30 -11.86
CA TYR A 484 -7.83 22.17 -11.24
C TYR A 484 -8.34 23.54 -10.76
N SER A 485 -9.58 23.87 -11.11
CA SER A 485 -10.21 25.15 -10.77
C SER A 485 -10.92 25.06 -9.42
N ASN A 486 -10.15 25.16 -8.34
CA ASN A 486 -10.66 25.19 -6.97
C ASN A 486 -11.14 26.61 -6.59
N PRO A 487 -12.40 26.83 -6.17
CA PRO A 487 -12.85 28.11 -5.61
C PRO A 487 -12.43 28.32 -4.14
N ALA A 488 -11.99 27.27 -3.43
CA ALA A 488 -11.71 27.31 -1.98
C ALA A 488 -10.39 26.57 -1.64
N PRO A 489 -9.22 27.23 -1.71
CA PRO A 489 -7.92 26.54 -1.64
C PRO A 489 -7.58 25.89 -0.30
N TYR A 490 -8.26 26.28 0.79
CA TYR A 490 -8.15 25.61 2.10
C TYR A 490 -8.93 24.28 2.18
N THR A 491 -9.80 23.99 1.21
CA THR A 491 -10.53 22.73 1.12
C THR A 491 -9.81 21.79 0.16
N PRO A 492 -9.35 20.59 0.59
CA PRO A 492 -8.75 19.61 -0.31
C PRO A 492 -9.80 18.97 -1.21
N ASN A 493 -9.42 18.63 -2.45
CA ASN A 493 -10.19 17.68 -3.25
C ASN A 493 -9.96 16.27 -2.70
N GLN A 494 -11.01 15.45 -2.56
CA GLN A 494 -10.92 14.17 -1.84
C GLN A 494 -11.60 13.01 -2.55
N LYS A 495 -11.00 11.83 -2.44
CA LYS A 495 -11.54 10.54 -2.90
C LYS A 495 -11.20 9.44 -1.90
N SER A 496 -12.02 8.40 -1.81
CA SER A 496 -11.73 7.23 -0.97
C SER A 496 -11.09 6.11 -1.79
N GLY A 497 -9.95 5.61 -1.35
CA GLY A 497 -9.41 4.33 -1.81
C GLY A 497 -9.99 3.17 -0.98
N ASN A 498 -10.24 2.03 -1.61
CA ASN A 498 -10.83 0.84 -0.98
C ASN A 498 -10.02 -0.41 -1.34
N ILE A 499 -9.64 -1.19 -0.34
CA ILE A 499 -8.99 -2.50 -0.47
C ILE A 499 -9.84 -3.52 0.29
N SER A 500 -10.17 -4.65 -0.32
CA SER A 500 -10.82 -5.79 0.34
C SER A 500 -9.87 -6.98 0.43
N PHE A 501 -10.06 -7.83 1.43
CA PHE A 501 -9.24 -9.04 1.59
C PHE A 501 -10.09 -10.20 2.11
N GLN A 502 -9.79 -11.39 1.62
CA GLN A 502 -10.45 -12.67 1.93
C GLN A 502 -9.54 -13.82 1.47
N GLY A 503 -9.84 -15.06 1.83
CA GLY A 503 -9.11 -16.21 1.33
C GLY A 503 -9.38 -17.45 2.16
N THR A 504 -8.76 -18.57 1.80
CA THR A 504 -8.98 -19.86 2.47
C THR A 504 -7.66 -20.64 2.56
N VAL A 505 -7.51 -21.38 3.65
CA VAL A 505 -6.51 -22.44 3.79
C VAL A 505 -7.19 -23.79 3.98
N SER A 506 -6.53 -24.86 3.53
CA SER A 506 -6.95 -26.25 3.77
C SER A 506 -5.77 -27.12 4.20
N ARG A 507 -6.06 -28.19 4.93
CA ARG A 507 -5.06 -29.17 5.39
C ARG A 507 -5.67 -30.56 5.50
N ASN A 508 -4.88 -31.56 5.15
CA ASN A 508 -5.26 -32.96 5.28
C ASN A 508 -4.95 -33.48 6.69
N TYR A 509 -5.77 -34.40 7.18
CA TYR A 509 -5.57 -35.11 8.44
C TYR A 509 -5.64 -36.63 8.23
N THR A 510 -5.04 -37.37 9.15
CA THR A 510 -4.98 -38.83 9.16
C THR A 510 -5.19 -39.40 10.56
N ARG A 511 -5.93 -40.50 10.65
CA ARG A 511 -6.07 -41.35 11.84
C ARG A 511 -5.93 -42.79 11.41
N ASP A 512 -5.00 -43.51 12.02
CA ASP A 512 -4.89 -44.96 11.89
C ASP A 512 -5.75 -45.66 12.95
N TYR A 513 -6.46 -46.69 12.53
CA TYR A 513 -7.25 -47.56 13.42
C TYR A 513 -7.30 -48.97 12.84
N GLU A 514 -7.23 -49.97 13.71
CA GLU A 514 -7.30 -51.38 13.34
C GLU A 514 -8.75 -51.84 13.22
N VAL A 515 -9.02 -52.68 12.23
CA VAL A 515 -10.32 -53.34 12.05
C VAL A 515 -10.11 -54.79 11.64
N CYS A 516 -10.73 -55.69 12.38
CA CYS A 516 -10.78 -57.12 12.10
C CYS A 516 -11.99 -57.47 11.22
N SER A 517 -11.82 -58.49 10.39
CA SER A 517 -12.87 -58.97 9.47
C SER A 517 -12.70 -60.45 9.17
N THR A 518 -13.80 -61.20 9.26
CA THR A 518 -13.83 -62.64 9.00
C THR A 518 -13.94 -62.94 7.50
N SER A 519 -13.36 -64.04 7.03
CA SER A 519 -13.41 -64.46 5.62
C SER A 519 -13.37 -65.98 5.47
N LYS A 520 -13.99 -66.52 4.42
CA LYS A 520 -13.97 -67.97 4.18
C LYS A 520 -12.71 -68.39 3.43
N ASN A 521 -11.92 -69.28 4.03
CA ASN A 521 -10.76 -69.89 3.38
C ASN A 521 -11.17 -70.93 2.32
N ALA A 522 -10.20 -71.48 1.59
CA ALA A 522 -10.44 -72.49 0.54
C ALA A 522 -11.05 -73.82 1.03
N ALA A 523 -11.11 -74.06 2.35
CA ALA A 523 -11.75 -75.20 2.98
C ALA A 523 -13.14 -74.86 3.59
N GLY A 524 -13.64 -73.63 3.41
CA GLY A 524 -14.92 -73.18 3.95
C GLY A 524 -14.91 -72.84 5.45
N GLN A 525 -13.74 -72.74 6.06
CA GLN A 525 -13.57 -72.32 7.46
C GLN A 525 -13.48 -70.80 7.55
N ASP A 526 -13.93 -70.23 8.66
CA ASP A 526 -13.81 -68.81 8.93
C ASP A 526 -12.39 -68.47 9.41
N VAL A 527 -11.74 -67.53 8.72
CA VAL A 527 -10.40 -67.01 8.99
C VAL A 527 -10.49 -65.50 9.04
N GLU A 528 -10.12 -64.96 10.19
CA GLU A 528 -10.13 -63.52 10.44
C GLU A 528 -8.78 -62.88 10.07
N SER A 529 -8.84 -61.68 9.50
CA SER A 529 -7.68 -60.81 9.32
C SER A 529 -7.97 -59.43 9.89
N CYS A 530 -7.17 -59.02 10.87
CA CYS A 530 -7.07 -57.63 11.31
C CYS A 530 -6.11 -56.87 10.40
N LYS A 531 -6.50 -55.66 10.02
CA LYS A 531 -5.69 -54.74 9.21
C LYS A 531 -5.77 -53.35 9.81
N THR A 532 -4.65 -52.63 9.80
CA THR A 532 -4.62 -51.20 10.08
C THR A 532 -5.17 -50.44 8.86
N TYR A 533 -6.04 -49.47 9.11
CA TYR A 533 -6.60 -48.59 8.09
C TYR A 533 -6.35 -47.14 8.47
N THR A 534 -5.70 -46.40 7.57
CA THR A 534 -5.63 -44.95 7.65
C THR A 534 -6.92 -44.33 7.12
N THR A 535 -7.77 -43.80 7.99
CA THR A 535 -8.71 -42.75 7.56
C THR A 535 -7.92 -41.50 7.24
N SER A 536 -8.16 -40.92 6.07
CA SER A 536 -7.72 -39.58 5.71
C SER A 536 -8.91 -38.70 5.38
N GLY A 537 -8.74 -37.40 5.52
CA GLY A 537 -9.74 -36.40 5.19
C GLY A 537 -9.11 -35.01 5.12
N SER A 538 -9.93 -33.99 4.85
CA SER A 538 -9.45 -32.61 4.77
C SER A 538 -10.40 -31.61 5.43
N THR A 539 -9.83 -30.58 6.05
CA THR A 539 -10.58 -29.44 6.58
C THR A 539 -10.03 -28.14 6.02
N SER A 540 -10.86 -27.10 6.04
CA SER A 540 -10.50 -25.76 5.57
C SER A 540 -11.02 -24.69 6.53
N ALA A 541 -10.40 -23.52 6.44
CA ALA A 541 -10.72 -22.34 7.25
C ALA A 541 -10.53 -21.09 6.38
N PRO A 542 -11.52 -20.17 6.31
CA PRO A 542 -11.30 -18.89 5.68
C PRO A 542 -10.36 -18.03 6.54
N PHE A 543 -9.59 -17.17 5.90
CA PHE A 543 -9.03 -16.00 6.57
C PHE A 543 -10.17 -15.05 6.95
N THR A 544 -10.13 -14.46 8.15
CA THR A 544 -11.08 -13.44 8.57
C THR A 544 -11.06 -12.28 7.53
N PRO A 545 -12.13 -12.06 6.76
CA PRO A 545 -12.12 -11.11 5.67
C PRO A 545 -12.34 -9.69 6.18
N GLY A 546 -12.09 -8.69 5.35
CA GLY A 546 -12.34 -7.31 5.73
C GLY A 546 -12.15 -6.31 4.60
N GLN A 547 -12.26 -5.03 4.97
CA GLN A 547 -12.05 -3.89 4.07
C GLN A 547 -11.25 -2.81 4.78
N ASP A 548 -10.36 -2.15 4.03
CA ASP A 548 -9.61 -0.99 4.48
C ASP A 548 -9.88 0.19 3.53
N VAL A 549 -10.39 1.29 4.10
CA VAL A 549 -10.87 2.46 3.35
C VAL A 549 -10.18 3.72 3.84
N LYS A 550 -9.18 4.20 3.09
CA LYS A 550 -8.47 5.44 3.40
C LYS A 550 -9.01 6.59 2.52
N THR A 551 -9.20 7.76 3.11
CA THR A 551 -9.57 9.00 2.38
C THR A 551 -8.29 9.71 1.92
N ILE A 552 -8.10 9.84 0.61
CA ILE A 552 -6.99 10.62 0.06
C ILE A 552 -7.46 12.07 -0.11
N ARG A 553 -6.71 13.02 0.46
CA ARG A 553 -6.97 14.46 0.44
C ARG A 553 -5.85 15.17 -0.32
N THR A 554 -6.18 15.84 -1.42
CA THR A 554 -5.22 16.54 -2.27
C THR A 554 -5.46 18.05 -2.16
N TYR A 555 -4.51 18.75 -1.57
CA TYR A 555 -4.56 20.21 -1.41
C TYR A 555 -4.09 20.87 -2.71
N ILE A 556 -4.87 21.83 -3.21
CA ILE A 556 -4.67 22.42 -4.54
C ILE A 556 -4.77 23.94 -4.45
N TYR A 557 -3.68 24.60 -4.84
CA TYR A 557 -3.59 26.03 -5.07
C TYR A 557 -2.72 26.25 -6.30
N ASN A 558 -3.17 27.10 -7.23
CA ASN A 558 -2.59 27.26 -8.56
C ASN A 558 -2.25 28.73 -8.90
N GLY A 559 -2.07 29.55 -7.85
CA GLY A 559 -1.73 30.97 -7.95
C GLY A 559 -2.95 31.90 -8.05
N LEU A 560 -2.71 33.18 -7.79
CA LEU A 560 -3.62 34.28 -8.09
C LEU A 560 -3.62 34.57 -9.58
N GLU A 561 -4.79 34.82 -10.15
CA GLU A 561 -4.93 35.27 -11.55
C GLU A 561 -4.27 36.62 -11.78
N GLN A 562 -4.39 37.54 -10.82
CA GLN A 562 -3.79 38.87 -10.84
C GLN A 562 -3.03 39.14 -9.55
N ILE A 563 -1.86 39.77 -9.67
CA ILE A 563 -1.11 40.37 -8.57
C ILE A 563 -1.27 41.89 -8.68
N ALA A 564 -1.45 42.57 -7.56
CA ALA A 564 -1.62 44.02 -7.54
C ALA A 564 -0.38 44.72 -8.12
N PRO A 565 -0.49 45.49 -9.21
CA PRO A 565 0.67 46.10 -9.86
C PRO A 565 1.25 47.23 -8.99
N LYS A 566 2.58 47.34 -8.99
CA LYS A 566 3.29 48.45 -8.34
C LYS A 566 2.97 49.77 -9.07
N LEU A 567 2.55 50.78 -8.32
CA LEU A 567 2.16 52.07 -8.89
C LEU A 567 3.40 52.95 -9.12
N TYR A 568 3.55 53.46 -10.34
CA TYR A 568 4.64 54.34 -10.76
C TYR A 568 4.11 55.74 -11.12
N LYS A 569 4.99 56.74 -11.18
CA LYS A 569 4.63 58.12 -11.54
C LYS A 569 4.58 58.28 -13.07
N ASN A 570 3.57 59.04 -13.53
CA ASN A 570 3.48 59.57 -14.89
C ASN A 570 3.44 61.11 -14.77
N SER A 571 4.59 61.78 -14.98
CA SER A 571 4.74 63.23 -14.72
C SER A 571 5.96 63.84 -15.43
N ILE A 572 5.87 65.14 -15.76
CA ILE A 572 7.02 65.96 -16.21
C ILE A 572 7.33 67.03 -15.15
N GLU A 573 8.48 66.92 -14.50
CA GLU A 573 8.97 67.91 -13.54
C GLU A 573 9.53 69.15 -14.27
N ASN A 574 9.32 70.33 -13.67
CA ASN A 574 9.74 71.64 -14.22
C ASN A 574 9.23 71.98 -15.63
N ASN A 575 8.04 71.47 -16.02
CA ASN A 575 7.43 71.63 -17.34
C ASN A 575 6.89 73.06 -17.66
N LYS A 576 7.76 74.06 -17.56
CA LYS A 576 7.48 75.49 -17.81
C LYS A 576 8.13 75.96 -19.12
N ALA A 577 7.94 77.23 -19.48
CA ALA A 577 8.52 77.84 -20.69
C ALA A 577 9.90 78.51 -20.48
N ASP A 578 10.42 78.51 -19.25
CA ASP A 578 11.63 79.23 -18.78
C ASP A 578 12.76 78.30 -18.29
N SER A 579 12.43 77.18 -17.67
CA SER A 579 13.42 76.22 -17.18
C SER A 579 14.22 75.59 -18.32
N LEU A 580 15.52 75.37 -18.12
CA LEU A 580 16.41 74.65 -19.05
C LEU A 580 16.45 73.12 -18.82
N ILE A 581 15.97 72.63 -17.67
CA ILE A 581 16.06 71.22 -17.26
C ILE A 581 14.65 70.63 -17.07
N ARG A 582 14.42 69.38 -17.49
CA ARG A 582 13.18 68.61 -17.26
C ARG A 582 13.54 67.21 -16.77
N LYS A 583 12.68 66.64 -15.93
CA LYS A 583 12.68 65.20 -15.63
C LYS A 583 11.32 64.61 -15.99
N LEU A 584 11.33 63.67 -16.93
CA LEU A 584 10.18 62.89 -17.34
C LEU A 584 10.21 61.58 -16.53
N LEU A 585 9.06 61.17 -15.99
CA LEU A 585 8.88 59.91 -15.26
C LEU A 585 7.61 59.25 -15.80
N TRP A 586 7.71 58.03 -16.35
CA TRP A 586 6.56 57.26 -16.83
C TRP A 586 6.65 55.78 -16.46
N THR A 587 5.52 55.08 -16.47
CA THR A 587 5.48 53.61 -16.40
C THR A 587 6.02 53.04 -17.71
N SER A 588 6.92 52.06 -17.66
CA SER A 588 7.44 51.37 -18.86
C SER A 588 6.33 50.69 -19.66
N GLU A 589 6.65 50.26 -20.88
CA GLU A 589 5.82 49.28 -21.59
C GLU A 589 5.63 48.01 -20.74
N PRO A 590 4.47 47.33 -20.86
CA PRO A 590 4.19 46.07 -20.18
C PRO A 590 4.80 44.88 -20.95
N TYR A 591 5.56 44.04 -20.24
CA TYR A 591 6.15 42.82 -20.80
C TYR A 591 5.58 41.57 -20.13
N ASN A 592 5.00 40.65 -20.90
CA ASN A 592 4.45 39.40 -20.37
C ASN A 592 5.55 38.35 -20.18
N TYR A 593 5.60 37.75 -18.99
CA TYR A 593 6.55 36.69 -18.65
C TYR A 593 5.85 35.42 -18.17
N ASN A 594 6.31 34.30 -18.70
CA ASN A 594 5.98 32.97 -18.22
C ASN A 594 6.68 32.72 -16.87
N VAL A 595 5.97 32.12 -15.93
CA VAL A 595 6.53 31.75 -14.61
C VAL A 595 6.53 30.24 -14.41
N ILE A 596 7.39 29.78 -13.51
CA ILE A 596 7.45 28.40 -13.03
C ILE A 596 7.27 28.35 -11.51
N ARG A 597 6.87 27.19 -11.00
CA ARG A 597 6.92 26.82 -9.58
C ARG A 597 7.67 25.50 -9.41
N TRP A 598 8.15 25.25 -8.20
CA TRP A 598 8.74 23.96 -7.83
C TRP A 598 7.68 23.05 -7.19
N MET A 599 7.64 21.79 -7.62
CA MET A 599 6.84 20.73 -6.99
C MET A 599 7.70 19.47 -6.83
N ALA A 600 7.32 18.57 -5.93
CA ALA A 600 8.12 17.42 -5.51
C ALA A 600 7.34 16.09 -5.61
N HIS A 601 8.06 14.98 -5.56
CA HIS A 601 7.50 13.66 -5.26
C HIS A 601 7.83 13.31 -3.80
N GLU A 602 6.83 12.85 -3.05
CA GLU A 602 6.96 12.48 -1.64
C GLU A 602 7.12 10.95 -1.51
N ASP A 603 8.08 10.50 -0.72
CA ASP A 603 8.29 9.09 -0.41
C ASP A 603 7.47 8.61 0.80
N GLU A 604 7.59 7.33 1.15
CA GLU A 604 6.91 6.73 2.31
C GLU A 604 7.36 7.32 3.66
N ASN A 605 8.57 7.89 3.71
CA ASN A 605 9.15 8.56 4.88
C ASN A 605 8.77 10.05 4.96
N LYS A 606 7.92 10.55 4.04
CA LYS A 606 7.50 11.96 3.90
C LYS A 606 8.62 12.91 3.45
N ILE A 607 9.66 12.38 2.81
CA ILE A 607 10.79 13.14 2.25
C ILE A 607 10.40 13.62 0.85
N LEU A 608 10.61 14.91 0.59
CA LEU A 608 10.33 15.54 -0.70
C LEU A 608 11.56 15.50 -1.62
N GLN A 609 11.48 14.71 -2.68
CA GLN A 609 12.54 14.48 -3.67
C GLN A 609 12.05 14.73 -5.11
N ASP A 610 12.91 14.44 -6.10
CA ASP A 610 12.62 14.52 -7.54
C ASP A 610 11.95 15.85 -7.96
N TRP A 611 12.47 16.94 -7.40
CA TRP A 611 11.90 18.27 -7.55
C TRP A 611 11.86 18.70 -9.02
N THR A 612 10.66 19.04 -9.47
CA THR A 612 10.32 19.31 -10.87
C THR A 612 9.91 20.77 -11.03
N LYS A 613 10.42 21.42 -12.08
CA LYS A 613 9.99 22.76 -12.51
C LYS A 613 8.68 22.61 -13.30
N VAL A 614 7.62 23.24 -12.82
CA VAL A 614 6.26 23.14 -13.37
C VAL A 614 5.79 24.53 -13.81
N LYS A 615 5.12 24.66 -14.96
CA LYS A 615 4.61 25.97 -15.42
C LYS A 615 3.56 26.51 -14.44
N GLY A 616 3.66 27.80 -14.10
CA GLY A 616 2.58 28.50 -13.41
C GLY A 616 1.34 28.64 -14.29
N LYS A 617 0.17 28.76 -13.66
CA LYS A 617 -1.12 28.86 -14.38
C LYS A 617 -1.26 30.18 -15.15
N PHE A 618 -0.67 31.25 -14.64
CA PHE A 618 -0.82 32.62 -15.13
C PHE A 618 0.53 33.22 -15.51
N GLU A 619 0.54 34.08 -16.52
CA GLU A 619 1.69 34.93 -16.86
C GLU A 619 1.71 36.18 -15.97
N ARG A 620 2.89 36.80 -15.81
CA ARG A 620 3.08 38.01 -15.00
C ARG A 620 3.55 39.17 -15.87
N ILE A 621 3.04 40.36 -15.61
CA ILE A 621 3.35 41.56 -16.40
C ILE A 621 4.44 42.36 -15.68
N PHE A 622 5.62 42.48 -16.30
CA PHE A 622 6.67 43.37 -15.84
C PHE A 622 6.38 44.81 -16.27
N THR A 623 6.41 45.72 -15.31
CA THR A 623 6.43 47.17 -15.52
C THR A 623 7.36 47.82 -14.49
N GLN A 624 8.03 48.90 -14.87
CA GLN A 624 8.96 49.64 -14.00
C GLN A 624 8.88 51.15 -14.26
N GLN A 625 9.37 51.96 -13.33
CA GLN A 625 9.53 53.40 -13.55
C GLN A 625 10.63 53.69 -14.59
N ALA A 626 10.23 54.02 -15.81
CA ALA A 626 11.11 54.61 -16.81
C ALA A 626 11.27 56.13 -16.54
N SER A 627 12.37 56.71 -17.03
CA SER A 627 12.66 58.14 -16.87
C SER A 627 13.44 58.75 -18.03
N GLY A 628 13.35 60.07 -18.18
CA GLY A 628 14.09 60.84 -19.17
C GLY A 628 14.49 62.22 -18.63
N ASP A 629 15.79 62.45 -18.44
CA ASP A 629 16.33 63.72 -17.98
C ASP A 629 16.83 64.54 -19.19
N ILE A 630 16.29 65.75 -19.35
CA ILE A 630 16.60 66.67 -20.45
C ILE A 630 17.30 67.90 -19.87
N GLY A 631 18.41 68.30 -20.48
CA GLY A 631 19.09 69.56 -20.17
C GLY A 631 19.46 70.34 -21.43
N TRP A 632 18.91 71.54 -21.60
CA TRP A 632 19.27 72.49 -22.65
C TRP A 632 20.34 73.47 -22.18
N LYS A 633 21.22 73.90 -23.09
CA LYS A 633 22.28 74.87 -22.82
C LYS A 633 22.58 75.71 -24.05
N VAL A 634 22.93 76.98 -23.82
CA VAL A 634 23.49 77.88 -24.83
C VAL A 634 25.02 77.82 -24.69
N GLU A 635 25.71 77.29 -25.70
CA GLU A 635 27.18 77.21 -25.70
C GLU A 635 27.81 78.52 -26.15
N ILE A 636 27.23 79.11 -27.22
CA ILE A 636 27.60 80.41 -27.75
C ILE A 636 26.30 81.14 -28.08
N SER A 637 25.93 82.11 -27.25
CA SER A 637 24.78 82.96 -27.50
C SER A 637 25.02 83.91 -28.67
N MET A 638 23.96 84.44 -29.27
CA MET A 638 24.05 85.48 -30.29
C MET A 638 24.85 86.68 -29.77
N ALA A 639 24.61 87.05 -28.51
CA ALA A 639 25.33 88.14 -27.84
C ALA A 639 26.84 87.88 -27.72
N GLN A 640 27.26 86.64 -27.45
CA GLN A 640 28.66 86.25 -27.42
C GLN A 640 29.28 86.19 -28.82
N ALA A 641 28.58 85.61 -29.80
CA ALA A 641 29.04 85.48 -31.18
C ALA A 641 29.31 86.85 -31.84
N TYR A 642 28.38 87.79 -31.72
CA TYR A 642 28.54 89.15 -32.28
C TYR A 642 29.52 90.04 -31.49
N LYS A 643 29.94 89.65 -30.27
CA LYS A 643 30.69 90.51 -29.35
C LYS A 643 31.96 91.10 -29.97
N LYS A 644 32.72 90.30 -30.73
CA LYS A 644 33.97 90.73 -31.37
C LYS A 644 33.73 91.86 -32.39
N ALA A 645 32.76 91.70 -33.28
CA ALA A 645 32.39 92.71 -34.26
C ALA A 645 31.80 93.97 -33.58
N ARG A 646 30.95 93.79 -32.56
CA ARG A 646 30.39 94.90 -31.76
C ARG A 646 31.46 95.74 -31.05
N ASP A 647 32.41 95.08 -30.37
CA ASP A 647 33.53 95.74 -29.70
C ASP A 647 34.48 96.46 -30.68
N THR A 648 34.53 96.00 -31.94
CA THR A 648 35.33 96.61 -33.01
C THR A 648 34.65 97.88 -33.54
N ALA A 649 33.34 97.83 -33.81
CA ALA A 649 32.56 98.99 -34.22
C ALA A 649 32.61 100.11 -33.16
N LYS A 650 32.42 99.75 -31.88
CA LYS A 650 32.45 100.68 -30.75
C LYS A 650 33.80 101.37 -30.54
N LYS A 651 34.89 100.79 -31.08
CA LYS A 651 36.23 101.37 -31.09
C LYS A 651 36.60 102.08 -32.40
N MET A 652 35.67 102.13 -33.37
CA MET A 652 35.85 102.73 -34.70
C MET A 652 37.05 102.15 -35.46
N LEU A 653 37.32 100.86 -35.31
CA LEU A 653 38.47 100.20 -35.91
C LEU A 653 38.13 99.67 -37.31
N ASN A 654 38.85 100.18 -38.32
CA ASN A 654 38.65 99.83 -39.74
C ASN A 654 39.31 98.48 -40.14
N ASN A 655 39.36 97.49 -39.24
CA ASN A 655 39.89 96.17 -39.55
C ASN A 655 38.79 95.23 -40.08
N LYS A 656 38.79 94.97 -41.39
CA LYS A 656 37.82 94.07 -42.04
C LYS A 656 37.80 92.64 -41.46
N SER A 657 38.90 92.10 -40.93
CA SER A 657 38.92 90.74 -40.33
C SER A 657 38.41 90.68 -38.88
N ALA A 658 38.13 91.84 -38.28
CA ALA A 658 37.53 91.94 -36.96
C ALA A 658 35.99 91.94 -37.00
N TYR A 659 35.41 92.28 -38.15
CA TYR A 659 34.00 92.00 -38.48
C TYR A 659 33.94 90.64 -39.18
N ASP A 660 33.45 89.61 -38.49
CA ASP A 660 33.41 88.21 -38.98
C ASP A 660 32.01 87.57 -38.89
N THR A 661 31.03 88.34 -38.43
CA THR A 661 29.69 87.89 -38.06
C THR A 661 28.62 88.91 -38.45
N ALA A 662 28.88 90.21 -38.25
CA ALA A 662 28.05 91.30 -38.75
C ALA A 662 28.86 92.59 -38.92
N VAL A 663 28.37 93.51 -39.76
CA VAL A 663 28.81 94.91 -39.76
C VAL A 663 27.89 95.72 -38.86
N PHE A 664 28.41 96.18 -37.72
CA PHE A 664 27.70 97.12 -36.85
C PHE A 664 28.07 98.56 -37.20
N ALA A 665 27.10 99.47 -37.09
CA ALA A 665 27.29 100.88 -37.41
C ALA A 665 28.33 101.52 -36.47
N THR A 666 29.20 102.38 -37.01
CA THR A 666 30.27 103.08 -36.27
C THR A 666 29.90 104.51 -35.88
N ASP A 667 28.78 105.03 -36.40
CA ASP A 667 28.28 106.38 -36.14
C ASP A 667 28.12 106.64 -34.64
N LYS A 668 28.65 107.77 -34.14
CA LYS A 668 28.56 108.14 -32.71
C LYS A 668 27.13 108.15 -32.18
N GLN A 669 26.17 108.60 -33.00
CA GLN A 669 24.74 108.66 -32.67
C GLN A 669 24.06 107.27 -32.57
N LEU A 670 24.67 106.21 -33.10
CA LEU A 670 24.14 104.85 -33.07
C LEU A 670 24.79 103.96 -32.00
N GLN A 671 25.91 104.39 -31.40
CA GLN A 671 26.60 103.64 -30.32
C GLN A 671 25.80 103.49 -29.02
N GLY A 672 24.63 104.15 -28.91
CA GLY A 672 23.71 104.00 -27.79
C GLY A 672 22.81 102.76 -27.85
N TYR A 673 22.72 102.08 -29.00
CA TYR A 673 21.95 100.84 -29.16
C TYR A 673 22.83 99.60 -28.93
N ASP A 674 22.22 98.46 -28.59
CA ASP A 674 22.97 97.23 -28.35
C ASP A 674 23.50 96.57 -29.62
N TYR A 675 22.68 96.49 -30.68
CA TYR A 675 23.06 95.88 -31.96
C TYR A 675 22.66 96.81 -33.14
N PRO A 676 23.31 97.97 -33.32
CA PRO A 676 23.02 98.93 -34.38
C PRO A 676 23.60 98.52 -35.73
N ILE A 677 22.79 98.46 -36.79
CA ILE A 677 23.24 98.18 -38.15
C ILE A 677 22.66 99.18 -39.16
N LYS A 678 23.38 99.39 -40.26
CA LYS A 678 22.84 99.98 -41.50
C LYS A 678 22.41 98.87 -42.44
N SER A 679 21.28 99.05 -43.12
CA SER A 679 20.74 98.08 -44.07
C SER A 679 21.65 97.92 -45.31
N GLY A 680 21.61 96.77 -45.98
CA GLY A 680 22.48 96.47 -47.14
C GLY A 680 23.81 95.79 -46.78
N TYR A 681 24.28 95.92 -45.55
CA TYR A 681 25.45 95.19 -45.06
C TYR A 681 25.12 93.76 -44.62
N TYR A 682 26.16 92.93 -44.44
CA TYR A 682 25.97 91.55 -43.98
C TYR A 682 25.73 91.47 -42.47
N PHE A 683 24.80 90.58 -42.11
CA PHE A 683 24.40 90.26 -40.76
C PHE A 683 24.11 88.76 -40.71
N ASN A 684 25.14 87.96 -40.42
CA ASN A 684 25.03 86.52 -40.47
C ASN A 684 24.15 86.03 -39.31
N PRO A 685 23.21 85.11 -39.51
CA PRO A 685 22.60 84.38 -38.41
C PRO A 685 23.69 83.52 -37.72
N VAL A 686 23.69 83.46 -36.39
CA VAL A 686 24.74 82.80 -35.57
C VAL A 686 24.17 82.24 -34.27
N GLY A 687 24.90 81.29 -33.68
CA GLY A 687 24.67 80.75 -32.34
C GLY A 687 24.92 79.24 -32.27
N THR A 688 25.27 78.74 -31.09
CA THR A 688 25.48 77.32 -30.84
C THR A 688 24.74 76.91 -29.57
N TYR A 689 23.87 75.91 -29.73
CA TYR A 689 22.94 75.43 -28.70
C TYR A 689 23.13 73.92 -28.54
N THR A 690 23.07 73.42 -27.31
CA THR A 690 23.17 71.98 -27.02
C THR A 690 21.98 71.51 -26.22
N PHE A 691 21.61 70.24 -26.39
CA PHE A 691 20.84 69.54 -25.38
C PHE A 691 21.41 68.14 -25.11
N THR A 692 21.27 67.69 -23.87
CA THR A 692 21.43 66.30 -23.48
C THR A 692 20.07 65.70 -23.17
N LEU A 693 19.81 64.50 -23.71
CA LEU A 693 18.76 63.61 -23.23
C LEU A 693 19.43 62.36 -22.66
N GLU A 694 19.07 61.97 -21.44
CA GLU A 694 19.43 60.69 -20.84
C GLU A 694 18.14 59.95 -20.44
N THR A 695 17.91 58.75 -20.96
CA THR A 695 16.72 57.93 -20.66
C THR A 695 17.11 56.62 -20.01
N VAL A 696 16.36 56.22 -18.99
CA VAL A 696 16.44 54.90 -18.36
C VAL A 696 15.18 54.13 -18.73
N MET A 697 15.36 53.06 -19.49
CA MET A 697 14.31 52.23 -20.07
C MET A 697 14.40 50.78 -19.58
N PHE A 698 13.30 50.05 -19.74
CA PHE A 698 13.20 48.63 -19.42
C PHE A 698 12.65 47.88 -20.63
N LYS A 699 13.41 46.93 -21.17
CA LYS A 699 13.12 46.17 -22.40
C LYS A 699 13.50 44.70 -22.25
N ASP A 700 12.84 43.81 -22.97
CA ASP A 700 13.13 42.37 -23.05
C ASP A 700 14.35 42.01 -23.91
N THR A 701 14.91 42.97 -24.64
CA THR A 701 16.13 42.83 -25.44
C THR A 701 17.12 43.96 -25.15
N ASP A 702 18.40 43.71 -25.39
CA ASP A 702 19.53 44.63 -25.17
C ASP A 702 19.67 45.75 -26.24
N LYS A 703 18.69 45.88 -27.14
CA LYS A 703 18.75 46.74 -28.34
C LYS A 703 18.52 48.21 -28.03
N ASP A 704 18.89 49.08 -28.96
CA ASP A 704 18.71 50.53 -28.81
C ASP A 704 17.22 50.88 -28.75
N THR A 705 16.81 51.80 -27.86
CA THR A 705 15.38 52.03 -27.65
C THR A 705 14.78 53.01 -28.64
N VAL A 706 13.62 52.62 -29.18
CA VAL A 706 12.77 53.49 -30.01
C VAL A 706 12.35 54.72 -29.19
N ASP A 707 12.06 54.54 -27.90
CA ASP A 707 11.69 55.60 -26.97
C ASP A 707 12.76 56.71 -26.92
N HIS A 708 14.04 56.36 -26.73
CA HIS A 708 15.13 57.33 -26.73
C HIS A 708 15.25 58.01 -28.09
N LYS A 709 15.24 57.23 -29.18
CA LYS A 709 15.43 57.75 -30.53
C LYS A 709 14.35 58.77 -30.92
N GLU A 710 13.06 58.45 -30.68
CA GLU A 710 11.95 59.36 -30.93
C GLU A 710 12.08 60.64 -30.09
N LEU A 711 12.38 60.53 -28.80
CA LEU A 711 12.55 61.71 -27.92
C LEU A 711 13.73 62.60 -28.37
N VAL A 712 14.85 62.03 -28.82
CA VAL A 712 15.96 62.81 -29.40
C VAL A 712 15.51 63.51 -30.68
N GLU A 713 14.74 62.85 -31.53
CA GLU A 713 14.26 63.39 -32.80
C GLU A 713 13.23 64.51 -32.59
N ASP A 714 12.24 64.31 -31.72
CA ASP A 714 11.27 65.34 -31.31
C ASP A 714 11.95 66.58 -30.70
N LEU A 715 12.90 66.39 -29.78
CA LEU A 715 13.65 67.50 -29.17
C LEU A 715 14.51 68.24 -30.21
N THR A 716 15.16 67.50 -31.12
CA THR A 716 15.90 68.06 -32.26
C THR A 716 14.98 68.89 -33.16
N ASN A 717 13.80 68.35 -33.49
CA ASN A 717 12.80 68.95 -34.37
C ASN A 717 11.98 70.05 -33.68
N SER A 718 12.07 70.21 -32.36
CA SER A 718 11.46 71.33 -31.62
C SER A 718 12.18 72.67 -31.83
N PHE A 719 13.48 72.66 -32.13
CA PHE A 719 14.32 73.86 -32.16
C PHE A 719 13.97 74.82 -33.33
N ARG A 720 13.91 76.12 -33.05
CA ARG A 720 13.63 77.20 -34.00
C ARG A 720 14.64 78.34 -33.82
N TYR A 721 15.27 78.78 -34.91
CA TYR A 721 16.02 80.03 -34.95
C TYR A 721 15.31 81.03 -35.86
N GLU A 722 14.77 82.11 -35.29
CA GLU A 722 13.77 82.97 -35.93
C GLU A 722 14.16 84.45 -35.91
N THR A 723 13.90 85.15 -37.02
CA THR A 723 14.06 86.60 -37.12
C THR A 723 13.02 87.22 -38.07
N ASP A 724 12.72 88.50 -37.87
CA ASP A 724 12.00 89.35 -38.82
C ASP A 724 12.93 90.25 -39.68
N LEU A 725 14.25 90.05 -39.59
CA LEU A 725 15.25 90.69 -40.45
C LEU A 725 15.07 90.32 -41.94
N MET A 726 15.51 91.25 -42.78
CA MET A 726 15.18 91.29 -44.20
C MET A 726 16.46 91.23 -45.02
N TYR A 727 16.61 90.18 -45.82
CA TYR A 727 17.83 89.82 -46.53
C TYR A 727 17.71 90.07 -48.03
N ILE A 728 18.83 90.00 -48.75
CA ILE A 728 18.88 90.01 -50.22
C ILE A 728 19.65 88.79 -50.72
N ASN A 729 19.08 88.10 -51.72
CA ASN A 729 19.68 86.90 -52.29
C ASN A 729 20.60 87.17 -53.50
N LYS A 730 21.25 86.11 -54.01
CA LYS A 730 22.11 86.13 -55.20
C LYS A 730 21.37 86.71 -56.42
N GLU A 731 20.08 86.42 -56.53
CA GLU A 731 19.14 86.86 -57.57
C GLU A 731 18.67 88.32 -57.40
N LYS A 732 19.16 89.02 -56.37
CA LYS A 732 18.82 90.42 -56.01
C LYS A 732 17.37 90.65 -55.58
N VAL A 733 16.67 89.61 -55.20
CA VAL A 733 15.34 89.66 -54.58
C VAL A 733 15.48 89.83 -53.07
N ALA A 734 14.65 90.67 -52.46
CA ALA A 734 14.57 90.76 -51.01
C ALA A 734 13.77 89.58 -50.44
N VAL A 735 14.33 88.92 -49.43
CA VAL A 735 13.85 87.66 -48.88
C VAL A 735 13.89 87.64 -47.35
N ASN A 736 13.07 86.81 -46.71
CA ASN A 736 13.25 86.48 -45.29
C ASN A 736 14.41 85.47 -45.08
N LEU A 737 14.68 85.10 -43.82
CA LEU A 737 15.72 84.12 -43.47
C LEU A 737 15.62 82.79 -44.25
N ARG A 738 14.41 82.41 -44.66
CA ARG A 738 14.07 81.18 -45.40
C ARG A 738 14.19 81.30 -46.93
N ASN A 739 14.79 82.38 -47.43
CA ASN A 739 14.91 82.72 -48.85
C ASN A 739 13.56 82.98 -49.57
N GLU A 740 12.47 83.19 -48.81
CA GLU A 740 11.14 83.43 -49.38
C GLU A 740 10.99 84.91 -49.76
N PRO A 741 10.54 85.24 -50.99
CA PRO A 741 10.38 86.63 -51.44
C PRO A 741 9.47 87.49 -50.55
N LEU A 742 9.86 88.75 -50.37
CA LEU A 742 9.13 89.75 -49.60
C LEU A 742 8.30 90.66 -50.51
N SER A 743 7.08 90.97 -50.09
CA SER A 743 6.19 91.90 -50.80
C SER A 743 6.64 93.34 -50.57
N LYS A 744 6.65 94.17 -51.62
CA LYS A 744 6.94 95.61 -51.51
C LYS A 744 5.70 96.38 -51.01
N ASN A 745 5.92 97.38 -50.16
CA ASN A 745 4.90 98.24 -49.58
C ASN A 745 5.41 99.70 -49.60
N GLY A 746 5.07 100.42 -50.67
CA GLY A 746 5.73 101.68 -51.01
C GLY A 746 7.22 101.47 -51.32
N ASN A 747 8.08 102.33 -50.78
CA ASN A 747 9.53 102.27 -51.00
C ASN A 747 10.23 101.15 -50.20
N ASN A 748 9.54 100.52 -49.25
CA ASN A 748 10.11 99.52 -48.34
C ASN A 748 9.52 98.13 -48.60
N PHE A 749 10.14 97.07 -48.08
CA PHE A 749 9.51 95.75 -48.02
C PHE A 749 8.65 95.56 -46.77
N ALA A 750 7.64 94.69 -46.85
CA ALA A 750 6.86 94.25 -45.69
C ALA A 750 7.66 93.20 -44.89
N ARG A 751 7.69 93.32 -43.56
CA ARG A 751 8.34 92.33 -42.68
C ARG A 751 7.58 91.01 -42.72
N LYS A 752 8.31 89.90 -42.85
CA LYS A 752 7.78 88.54 -42.78
C LYS A 752 8.74 87.67 -41.96
N PRO A 753 8.45 87.39 -40.68
CA PRO A 753 9.27 86.52 -39.86
C PRO A 753 9.47 85.15 -40.51
N ALA A 754 10.65 84.57 -40.29
CA ALA A 754 10.96 83.20 -40.71
C ALA A 754 11.85 82.51 -39.69
N ALA A 755 11.64 81.20 -39.53
CA ALA A 755 12.43 80.34 -38.67
C ALA A 755 13.16 79.27 -39.49
N LEU A 756 14.42 79.02 -39.15
CA LEU A 756 15.10 77.77 -39.48
C LEU A 756 14.68 76.71 -38.47
N SER A 757 14.46 75.47 -38.95
CA SER A 757 14.32 74.26 -38.13
C SER A 757 15.21 73.16 -38.72
N VAL A 758 15.18 71.95 -38.17
CA VAL A 758 15.97 70.82 -38.71
C VAL A 758 15.38 70.30 -40.02
N GLU A 759 14.06 70.33 -40.17
CA GLU A 759 13.35 70.08 -41.44
C GLU A 759 13.54 71.21 -42.46
N ASN A 760 13.82 72.42 -41.97
CA ASN A 760 13.88 73.66 -42.74
C ASN A 760 15.22 74.38 -42.47
N ASP A 761 16.31 73.63 -42.66
CA ASP A 761 17.69 74.00 -42.33
C ASP A 761 18.31 75.02 -43.31
N THR A 762 17.71 75.12 -44.48
CA THR A 762 18.16 75.90 -45.62
C THR A 762 17.51 77.27 -45.60
N GLY A 763 18.33 78.31 -45.80
CA GLY A 763 17.93 79.71 -45.73
C GLY A 763 18.35 80.51 -46.97
N VAL A 764 18.57 81.82 -46.77
CA VAL A 764 18.96 82.79 -47.81
C VAL A 764 20.02 82.22 -48.75
N ASN A 765 19.87 82.50 -50.06
CA ASN A 765 20.72 81.96 -51.14
C ASN A 765 20.62 80.43 -51.37
N ASN A 766 19.63 79.77 -50.77
CA ASN A 766 19.48 78.31 -50.68
C ASN A 766 20.68 77.61 -50.02
N GLU A 767 21.35 78.30 -49.10
CA GLU A 767 22.48 77.76 -48.34
C GLU A 767 21.98 77.05 -47.07
N LYS A 768 22.67 75.99 -46.65
CA LYS A 768 22.39 75.29 -45.38
C LYS A 768 22.86 76.15 -44.21
N LEU A 769 21.93 76.76 -43.47
CA LEU A 769 22.23 77.69 -42.37
C LEU A 769 21.99 77.09 -40.98
N LEU A 770 21.56 75.82 -40.88
CA LEU A 770 21.46 75.07 -39.63
C LEU A 770 22.12 73.70 -39.79
N THR A 771 23.04 73.37 -38.89
CA THR A 771 23.75 72.08 -38.86
C THR A 771 23.55 71.42 -37.50
N VAL A 772 23.23 70.12 -37.51
CA VAL A 772 23.02 69.29 -36.31
C VAL A 772 24.10 68.22 -36.24
N GLU A 773 24.73 68.09 -35.08
CA GLU A 773 25.68 67.04 -34.75
C GLU A 773 25.15 66.24 -33.55
N LYS A 774 25.32 64.92 -33.55
CA LYS A 774 24.80 64.02 -32.52
C LYS A 774 25.91 63.07 -32.02
N GLY A 775 26.09 63.00 -30.70
CA GLY A 775 26.86 61.96 -30.03
C GLY A 775 25.94 61.08 -29.19
N PHE A 776 26.19 59.76 -29.18
CA PHE A 776 25.37 58.76 -28.51
C PHE A 776 26.24 57.82 -27.67
N THR A 777 25.76 57.46 -26.48
CA THR A 777 26.38 56.50 -25.56
C THR A 777 25.30 55.69 -24.86
N LYS A 778 25.60 54.42 -24.54
CA LYS A 778 24.64 53.46 -24.00
C LYS A 778 25.28 52.54 -22.96
N GLU A 779 24.52 52.22 -21.93
CA GLU A 779 24.83 51.25 -20.87
C GLU A 779 23.66 50.26 -20.74
N VAL A 780 23.96 48.98 -20.48
CA VAL A 780 22.97 47.90 -20.38
C VAL A 780 23.25 47.07 -19.13
N GLU A 781 22.22 46.89 -18.29
CA GLU A 781 22.23 46.10 -17.07
C GLU A 781 21.11 45.05 -17.15
N GLU A 782 21.46 43.76 -17.21
CA GLU A 782 20.45 42.69 -17.12
C GLU A 782 19.93 42.57 -15.70
N ILE A 783 18.60 42.50 -15.52
CA ILE A 783 17.93 42.40 -14.21
C ILE A 783 17.92 40.92 -13.79
N PRO A 784 18.78 40.48 -12.84
CA PRO A 784 18.99 39.07 -12.58
C PRO A 784 17.81 38.39 -11.88
N TYR A 785 17.57 37.12 -12.21
CA TYR A 785 16.69 36.23 -11.46
C TYR A 785 17.38 34.90 -11.14
N SER A 786 16.97 34.32 -10.01
CA SER A 786 17.28 32.94 -9.64
C SER A 786 16.03 32.06 -9.82
N GLN A 787 16.26 30.79 -10.15
CA GLN A 787 15.27 29.72 -10.08
C GLN A 787 15.57 28.73 -8.94
N ASP A 788 16.47 29.08 -8.00
CA ASP A 788 16.75 28.29 -6.81
C ASP A 788 15.49 28.19 -5.92
N ARG A 789 15.18 26.97 -5.48
CA ARG A 789 14.04 26.65 -4.63
C ARG A 789 14.25 27.10 -3.18
N GLU A 790 15.48 26.98 -2.68
CA GLU A 790 15.81 27.16 -1.25
C GLU A 790 16.10 28.62 -0.89
N SER A 791 16.41 29.46 -1.89
CA SER A 791 16.87 30.82 -1.68
C SER A 791 16.39 31.76 -2.78
N ASP A 792 15.79 32.88 -2.37
CA ASP A 792 15.43 33.99 -3.27
C ASP A 792 16.58 35.00 -3.49
N LYS A 793 17.77 34.71 -2.97
CA LYS A 793 19.00 35.47 -3.28
C LYS A 793 19.35 35.28 -4.76
N GLY A 794 19.83 36.34 -5.40
CA GLY A 794 20.04 36.38 -6.85
C GLY A 794 18.80 36.79 -7.65
N THR A 795 17.60 36.80 -7.06
CA THR A 795 16.42 37.41 -7.70
C THR A 795 16.30 38.88 -7.33
N HIS A 796 16.37 39.76 -8.34
CA HIS A 796 16.24 41.21 -8.18
C HIS A 796 14.85 41.62 -7.68
N GLU A 797 14.74 42.76 -7.00
CA GLU A 797 13.48 43.23 -6.42
C GLU A 797 12.40 43.41 -7.49
N PHE A 798 12.76 43.90 -8.68
CA PHE A 798 11.80 44.17 -9.76
C PHE A 798 11.01 42.91 -10.17
N TRP A 799 11.65 41.73 -10.19
CA TRP A 799 10.97 40.46 -10.39
C TRP A 799 10.07 40.09 -9.20
N LYS A 800 10.57 40.25 -7.96
CA LYS A 800 9.78 39.95 -6.74
C LYS A 800 8.54 40.82 -6.57
N ASN A 801 8.51 42.02 -7.18
CA ASN A 801 7.32 42.87 -7.21
C ASN A 801 6.19 42.32 -8.09
N ILE A 802 6.47 41.41 -9.04
CA ILE A 802 5.47 40.88 -10.00
C ILE A 802 5.23 39.36 -9.89
N LEU A 803 6.06 38.64 -9.12
CA LEU A 803 5.95 37.19 -8.90
C LEU A 803 5.20 36.88 -7.61
N GLU A 804 4.51 35.73 -7.57
CA GLU A 804 3.82 35.28 -6.36
C GLU A 804 4.75 34.60 -5.32
N GLY A 805 4.39 34.70 -4.03
CA GLY A 805 5.13 34.08 -2.93
C GLY A 805 6.27 34.96 -2.35
N TYR A 806 6.22 36.27 -2.59
CA TYR A 806 7.19 37.27 -2.12
C TYR A 806 6.54 38.39 -1.31
N SER A 807 7.32 39.03 -0.44
CA SER A 807 6.85 40.20 0.33
C SER A 807 6.71 41.45 -0.53
N GLN A 808 7.54 41.60 -1.57
CA GLN A 808 7.55 42.75 -2.47
C GLN A 808 6.23 42.89 -3.26
N SER A 809 5.70 41.78 -3.77
CA SER A 809 4.36 41.72 -4.39
C SER A 809 3.20 41.64 -3.38
N SER A 810 3.49 41.69 -2.07
CA SER A 810 2.52 41.46 -0.97
C SER A 810 1.83 40.08 -0.97
N THR A 811 2.42 39.08 -1.65
CA THR A 811 1.84 37.72 -1.81
C THR A 811 2.55 36.63 -0.99
N LEU A 812 3.39 36.99 -0.01
CA LEU A 812 4.14 36.03 0.81
C LEU A 812 3.24 34.99 1.51
N GLY A 813 1.97 35.33 1.78
CA GLY A 813 0.96 34.39 2.29
C GLY A 813 0.76 33.16 1.40
N SER A 814 0.91 33.26 0.07
CA SER A 814 0.80 32.12 -0.85
C SER A 814 1.91 31.09 -0.63
N PHE A 815 3.11 31.55 -0.29
CA PHE A 815 4.23 30.68 0.05
C PHE A 815 4.03 30.07 1.45
N ASN A 816 3.68 30.89 2.43
CA ASN A 816 3.54 30.44 3.82
C ASN A 816 2.36 29.47 4.02
N ASN A 817 1.22 29.69 3.34
CA ASN A 817 -0.01 28.92 3.54
C ASN A 817 -0.16 27.77 2.54
N PHE A 818 0.32 27.94 1.30
CA PHE A 818 0.10 27.00 0.20
C PHE A 818 1.40 26.50 -0.45
N LYS A 819 2.57 26.77 0.14
CA LYS A 819 3.90 26.41 -0.39
C LYS A 819 4.14 26.90 -1.83
N TYR A 820 3.40 27.92 -2.27
CA TYR A 820 3.39 28.41 -3.64
C TYR A 820 4.28 29.65 -3.76
N ARG A 821 5.36 29.52 -4.54
CA ARG A 821 6.21 30.63 -4.99
C ARG A 821 6.52 30.47 -6.46
N GLU A 822 6.50 31.59 -7.17
CA GLU A 822 6.81 31.69 -8.58
C GLU A 822 8.26 32.14 -8.81
N TYR A 823 8.81 31.73 -9.94
CA TYR A 823 10.12 32.13 -10.43
C TYR A 823 9.98 32.46 -11.92
N VAL A 824 10.81 33.36 -12.45
CA VAL A 824 10.81 33.67 -13.89
C VAL A 824 11.14 32.39 -14.67
N GLY A 825 10.35 32.07 -15.70
CA GLY A 825 10.58 30.92 -16.58
C GLY A 825 11.88 31.03 -17.40
N LEU A 826 12.35 29.89 -17.91
CA LEU A 826 13.62 29.78 -18.65
C LEU A 826 13.68 30.68 -19.90
N ASN A 827 14.89 31.11 -20.26
CA ASN A 827 15.24 31.81 -21.50
C ASN A 827 14.45 33.13 -21.72
N GLN A 828 14.12 33.80 -20.62
CA GLN A 828 13.50 35.13 -20.63
C GLN A 828 14.45 36.13 -19.99
N HIS A 829 14.48 37.35 -20.52
CA HIS A 829 15.41 38.40 -20.12
C HIS A 829 14.68 39.74 -19.93
N MET A 830 15.27 40.64 -19.15
CA MET A 830 14.82 42.02 -18.95
C MET A 830 16.05 42.88 -18.66
N TYR A 831 16.24 43.92 -19.43
CA TYR A 831 17.38 44.82 -19.39
C TYR A 831 16.94 46.21 -18.96
N LYS A 832 17.62 46.78 -17.98
CA LYS A 832 17.67 48.22 -17.75
C LYS A 832 18.66 48.81 -18.73
N ILE A 833 18.20 49.75 -19.55
CA ILE A 833 18.99 50.37 -20.61
C ILE A 833 19.07 51.87 -20.33
N THR A 834 20.29 52.37 -20.12
CA THR A 834 20.56 53.81 -20.00
C THR A 834 21.12 54.30 -21.32
N GLU A 835 20.38 55.17 -22.00
CA GLU A 835 20.80 55.77 -23.28
C GLU A 835 20.94 57.27 -23.14
N LYS A 836 22.05 57.81 -23.65
CA LYS A 836 22.38 59.22 -23.56
C LYS A 836 22.79 59.77 -24.92
N SER A 837 22.07 60.79 -25.37
CA SER A 837 22.40 61.57 -26.57
C SER A 837 22.75 63.00 -26.20
N THR A 838 23.80 63.52 -26.82
CA THR A 838 24.13 64.94 -26.82
C THR A 838 23.97 65.46 -28.24
N VAL A 839 23.15 66.49 -28.42
CA VAL A 839 22.87 67.09 -29.73
C VAL A 839 23.34 68.54 -29.73
N THR A 840 24.16 68.89 -30.71
CA THR A 840 24.66 70.26 -30.93
C THR A 840 24.01 70.83 -32.19
N ILE A 841 23.36 71.99 -32.05
CA ILE A 841 22.75 72.74 -33.14
C ILE A 841 23.56 74.02 -33.34
N THR A 842 24.19 74.17 -34.51
CA THR A 842 24.99 75.35 -34.87
C THR A 842 24.36 76.07 -36.05
N ILE A 843 24.17 77.39 -35.89
CA ILE A 843 23.64 78.28 -36.91
C ILE A 843 24.78 78.89 -37.72
N ASN A 844 24.71 78.75 -39.04
CA ASN A 844 25.70 79.18 -40.03
C ASN A 844 27.14 78.74 -39.68
N LYS A 845 27.32 77.42 -39.49
CA LYS A 845 28.60 76.79 -39.11
C LYS A 845 29.78 77.27 -39.97
N ASP A 846 29.55 77.38 -41.28
CA ASP A 846 30.56 77.74 -42.28
C ASP A 846 30.73 79.27 -42.46
N LYS A 847 30.02 80.06 -41.66
CA LYS A 847 30.09 81.54 -41.58
C LYS A 847 29.84 82.26 -42.92
N LEU A 848 28.94 81.70 -43.73
CA LEU A 848 28.55 82.24 -45.03
C LEU A 848 28.02 83.68 -44.88
N PRO A 849 28.50 84.65 -45.69
CA PRO A 849 28.11 86.05 -45.55
C PRO A 849 26.70 86.30 -46.11
N ILE A 850 25.74 86.59 -45.23
CA ILE A 850 24.34 86.83 -45.58
C ILE A 850 24.02 88.32 -45.49
N TYR A 851 23.62 88.93 -46.61
CA TYR A 851 23.41 90.36 -46.75
C TYR A 851 21.98 90.77 -46.41
N THR A 852 21.82 91.81 -45.60
CA THR A 852 20.51 92.48 -45.42
C THR A 852 20.13 93.23 -46.70
N THR A 853 18.84 93.40 -47.00
CA THR A 853 18.43 94.25 -48.13
C THR A 853 18.58 95.73 -47.76
N ALA A 854 19.07 96.57 -48.67
CA ALA A 854 19.22 98.01 -48.44
C ALA A 854 17.86 98.74 -48.31
N GLU A 855 16.79 98.16 -48.90
CA GLU A 855 15.41 98.65 -48.77
C GLU A 855 14.70 98.10 -47.50
N MET A 856 15.47 97.71 -46.48
CA MET A 856 14.97 97.33 -45.15
C MET A 856 14.72 98.61 -44.33
N PRO A 857 13.48 98.88 -43.87
CA PRO A 857 13.16 100.11 -43.16
C PRO A 857 13.78 100.19 -41.76
N ASP A 858 14.06 101.42 -41.35
CA ASP A 858 14.42 101.81 -39.98
C ASP A 858 13.54 101.15 -38.91
N GLY A 859 14.16 100.64 -37.83
CA GLY A 859 13.43 100.19 -36.64
C GLY A 859 14.12 99.12 -35.81
N LYS A 860 13.41 98.65 -34.78
CA LYS A 860 13.79 97.48 -33.98
C LYS A 860 13.37 96.19 -34.70
N TYR A 861 14.23 95.19 -34.71
CA TYR A 861 14.05 93.84 -35.26
C TYR A 861 14.48 92.83 -34.19
N TYR A 862 13.98 91.59 -34.23
CA TYR A 862 14.39 90.55 -33.28
C TYR A 862 15.13 89.41 -33.96
N VAL A 863 16.03 88.78 -33.20
CA VAL A 863 16.63 87.49 -33.54
C VAL A 863 16.54 86.63 -32.29
N LYS A 864 15.90 85.46 -32.36
CA LYS A 864 15.67 84.60 -31.19
C LYS A 864 15.80 83.11 -31.53
N ALA A 865 16.41 82.36 -30.63
CA ALA A 865 16.32 80.91 -30.58
C ALA A 865 15.19 80.54 -29.60
N TRP A 866 14.38 79.54 -29.94
CA TRP A 866 13.29 79.05 -29.10
C TRP A 866 12.96 77.59 -29.44
N LEU A 867 12.21 76.92 -28.56
CA LEU A 867 11.73 75.56 -28.80
C LEU A 867 10.21 75.56 -28.94
N ALA A 868 9.71 74.87 -29.96
CA ALA A 868 8.31 74.49 -30.04
C ALA A 868 7.94 73.52 -28.90
N ASP A 869 6.64 73.37 -28.65
CA ASP A 869 6.18 72.35 -27.70
C ASP A 869 6.16 70.98 -28.39
N VAL A 870 6.41 69.91 -27.63
CA VAL A 870 6.36 68.53 -28.13
C VAL A 870 5.10 67.83 -27.58
N GLU A 871 4.25 67.38 -28.50
CA GLU A 871 2.98 66.71 -28.18
C GLU A 871 3.21 65.20 -27.96
N LEU A 872 3.90 64.86 -26.86
CA LEU A 872 4.30 63.49 -26.49
C LEU A 872 3.14 62.47 -26.58
N SER A 873 1.91 62.90 -26.29
CA SER A 873 0.67 62.11 -26.41
C SER A 873 0.39 61.50 -27.80
N LYS A 874 1.13 61.91 -28.84
CA LYS A 874 1.05 61.34 -30.19
C LYS A 874 1.96 60.14 -30.42
N SER A 875 2.97 59.90 -29.57
CA SER A 875 3.83 58.72 -29.72
C SER A 875 3.06 57.43 -29.42
N THR A 876 3.50 56.32 -30.02
CA THR A 876 3.03 54.97 -29.68
C THR A 876 3.56 54.49 -28.33
N ASN A 877 4.71 55.00 -27.89
CA ASN A 877 5.43 54.56 -26.69
C ASN A 877 4.76 55.04 -25.38
N ALA A 878 5.02 54.35 -24.26
CA ALA A 878 4.35 54.57 -22.97
C ALA A 878 4.48 56.00 -22.41
N TYR A 879 5.50 56.77 -22.81
CA TYR A 879 5.66 58.18 -22.43
C TYR A 879 4.57 59.10 -23.02
N LYS A 880 3.72 58.62 -23.94
CA LYS A 880 2.49 59.32 -24.38
C LYS A 880 1.57 59.70 -23.21
N SER A 881 1.63 58.96 -22.10
CA SER A 881 0.96 59.26 -20.84
C SER A 881 1.35 60.61 -20.21
N LEU A 882 2.47 61.21 -20.62
CA LEU A 882 2.96 62.50 -20.15
C LEU A 882 2.25 63.70 -20.81
N GLY A 883 1.44 63.48 -21.85
CA GLY A 883 0.64 64.51 -22.49
C GLY A 883 1.45 65.43 -23.41
N LYS A 884 2.08 66.47 -22.83
CA LYS A 884 2.72 67.57 -23.56
C LYS A 884 3.93 68.14 -22.83
N LEU A 885 5.03 68.27 -23.54
CA LEU A 885 6.27 68.91 -23.09
C LEU A 885 6.31 70.36 -23.60
N ASN A 886 6.35 71.33 -22.69
CA ASN A 886 6.31 72.75 -23.02
C ASN A 886 7.67 73.27 -23.50
N GLY A 887 7.68 73.98 -24.63
CA GLY A 887 8.87 74.54 -25.26
C GLY A 887 9.39 75.81 -24.58
N ILE A 888 10.69 76.05 -24.69
CA ILE A 888 11.41 77.17 -24.05
C ILE A 888 11.36 78.42 -24.96
N LYS A 889 10.83 79.53 -24.44
CA LYS A 889 10.45 80.71 -25.26
C LYS A 889 10.73 82.03 -24.52
N PRO A 890 11.83 82.76 -24.83
CA PRO A 890 12.96 82.39 -25.69
C PRO A 890 13.97 81.48 -24.99
N LEU A 891 14.84 80.82 -25.78
CA LEU A 891 16.06 80.15 -25.32
C LEU A 891 17.28 81.09 -25.38
N ASP A 892 17.35 81.94 -26.40
CA ASP A 892 18.29 83.07 -26.53
C ASP A 892 17.62 84.15 -27.40
N GLN A 893 17.93 85.43 -27.18
CA GLN A 893 17.32 86.54 -27.95
C GLN A 893 18.17 87.82 -27.91
N ILE A 894 18.24 88.51 -29.05
CA ILE A 894 18.72 89.89 -29.17
C ILE A 894 17.71 90.78 -29.91
N GLU A 895 17.83 92.08 -29.73
CA GLU A 895 17.10 93.10 -30.49
C GLU A 895 18.09 93.89 -31.36
N VAL A 896 17.91 93.86 -32.68
CA VAL A 896 18.73 94.54 -33.68
C VAL A 896 18.08 95.87 -34.04
N THR A 897 18.85 96.95 -34.05
CA THR A 897 18.36 98.29 -34.42
C THR A 897 18.88 98.65 -35.80
N VAL A 898 17.99 98.71 -36.78
CA VAL A 898 18.29 99.20 -38.14
C VAL A 898 18.13 100.71 -38.15
N LYS A 899 19.20 101.44 -38.52
CA LYS A 899 19.20 102.89 -38.70
C LYS A 899 20.06 103.31 -39.88
N GLY A 900 19.40 103.74 -40.97
CA GLY A 900 20.04 104.06 -42.24
C GLY A 900 20.47 102.82 -43.04
N SER A 901 21.14 103.08 -44.15
CA SER A 901 21.49 102.11 -45.20
C SER A 901 22.94 102.28 -45.67
N MET A 902 23.44 101.28 -46.39
CA MET A 902 24.74 101.34 -47.07
C MET A 902 24.84 102.48 -48.11
N PHE A 903 23.72 103.05 -48.56
CA PHE A 903 23.74 104.23 -49.42
C PHE A 903 24.11 105.50 -48.65
N ASP A 904 23.85 105.56 -47.35
CA ASP A 904 24.23 106.70 -46.50
C ASP A 904 25.75 106.72 -46.23
N ASP A 905 26.41 105.55 -46.32
CA ASP A 905 27.87 105.36 -46.28
C ASP A 905 28.54 105.41 -47.67
N LEU A 906 27.77 105.61 -48.74
CA LEU A 906 28.25 105.80 -50.12
C LEU A 906 28.04 107.22 -50.66
N ASN A 907 27.24 108.03 -49.96
CA ASN A 907 26.95 109.43 -50.27
C ASN A 907 27.58 110.42 -49.26
N ASN A 908 28.47 109.93 -48.38
CA ASN A 908 29.36 110.70 -47.48
C ASN A 908 30.83 110.34 -47.76
#